data_AF-A0A937Q317-F1
#
_entry.id   AF-A0A937Q317-F1
#
_cell.length_a   1.000
_cell.length_b   1.000
_cell.length_c   1.000
_cell.angle_alpha   90.00
_cell.angle_beta   90.00
_cell.angle_gamma   90.00
#
_symmetry.space_group_name_H-M   'P 1'
#
loop_
_entity.id
_entity.type
_entity.pdbx_description
1 polymer ?
#
loop_
_entity_poly.entity_id
_entity_poly.type
_entity_poly.pdbx_seq_one_letter_code
_entity_poly.pdbx_strand_id
1 'polypeptide(L)'
;MNKSKIRYFALVFLSVVNIELIAGQRIPHFTFFNDEILENGHTIVPTDEIRSYHPYTVVELTKDGDILNVSIEAPFPYEIAECRVALITPPQINISAKELSFTVVNALSVSGYYFLTEDVTYGNGLQIYQETVESIIESSEFLLYRIAPSAIVCLGGPLFWPPLAFACPYVVQHYDEIGQVIENSIATYHAIQDESQVAQYLCDNDFVMHQIEVYKYSGKPVIKHLLEIALPSDLFSADIAIDADLRLNQAYVDRNHQATQMYYSMGNSFDVLPVIDQLTIEPYAGGSGTQTDPYQISRSADWQQLTNTPTDWDKHFVLTEDLDLSATISLSPVGNDLSNFTGFFEGNGHVIRNAVLNEAAPWNVGLFGKLGVSGEIRNLGAEEVSITGGQYCVGGLVGQSNGRVISCYATGQVASPEGDCVGGLVGSNFDGRVEDSRFDGTVEGRYVVGGLVGDTVRLDPDGGTVVNCSSAGSVVGIEQVGGIAGANVEGTVSKCDSSCSVVGGNGIGGLVGVNFEESIISSSYATGDVIADVNFVGGLVGFTSSGAEIADSYSTGSVTGGDYVGGLAGEVLGSAITNCYSCGPATGSGYVGGLIGHNEEGVITESFWGVESSGVSISPFGGTGQSTGDMRSSSTFVEAGWDFVGETVNGTEDIWSICEGTNFPRLTWQIPVADWICPNGVGMEDFSYFGAAWATTGNGDSPANLNGEEGVNFDDLKVFVNMWLDGK
;
A
#
# COMPACT_ATOMS: atom_id res chain seq x y z
N MET A 1 1.85 -9.73 -10.59
CA MET A 1 2.81 -10.09 -11.66
C MET A 1 4.22 -9.98 -11.10
N ASN A 2 5.21 -10.68 -11.66
CA ASN A 2 6.62 -10.43 -11.36
C ASN A 2 7.04 -9.04 -11.90
N LYS A 3 8.26 -8.53 -11.64
CA LYS A 3 8.80 -7.32 -12.29
C LYS A 3 9.06 -7.56 -13.78
N SER A 4 7.98 -7.74 -14.55
CA SER A 4 8.00 -7.83 -16.00
C SER A 4 8.05 -6.44 -16.58
N LYS A 5 9.28 -6.03 -16.98
CA LYS A 5 9.54 -5.31 -18.23
C LYS A 5 8.26 -5.11 -19.07
N ILE A 6 7.68 -3.91 -19.04
CA ILE A 6 6.45 -3.65 -19.81
C ILE A 6 6.76 -3.87 -21.29
N ARG A 7 6.11 -4.87 -21.87
CA ARG A 7 6.18 -5.19 -23.30
C ARG A 7 5.05 -4.45 -23.99
N TYR A 8 5.37 -3.33 -24.64
CA TYR A 8 4.41 -2.64 -25.50
C TYR A 8 4.32 -3.38 -26.85
N PHE A 9 3.19 -4.03 -27.08
CA PHE A 9 2.79 -4.48 -28.41
C PHE A 9 2.11 -3.33 -29.14
N ALA A 10 2.80 -2.73 -30.11
CA ALA A 10 2.23 -1.69 -30.96
C ALA A 10 1.73 -2.33 -32.26
N LEU A 11 0.46 -2.77 -32.28
CA LEU A 11 -0.17 -3.28 -33.50
C LEU A 11 -0.52 -2.11 -34.43
N VAL A 12 0.25 -1.95 -35.51
CA VAL A 12 0.06 -0.85 -36.47
C VAL A 12 -0.93 -1.27 -37.56
N PHE A 13 -2.22 -1.10 -37.28
CA PHE A 13 -3.28 -1.24 -38.27
C PHE A 13 -3.25 -0.07 -39.27
N LEU A 14 -2.59 -0.27 -40.40
CA LEU A 14 -2.66 0.64 -41.55
C LEU A 14 -3.95 0.39 -42.34
N SER A 15 -5.10 0.81 -41.77
CA SER A 15 -6.37 0.93 -42.51
C SER A 15 -6.35 2.15 -43.45
N VAL A 16 -5.32 2.25 -44.29
CA VAL A 16 -5.11 3.41 -45.18
C VAL A 16 -5.91 3.23 -46.46
N VAL A 17 -6.96 4.04 -46.59
CA VAL A 17 -7.67 4.25 -47.85
C VAL A 17 -6.71 4.93 -48.84
N ASN A 18 -6.19 4.18 -49.81
CA ASN A 18 -5.45 4.63 -51.02
C ASN A 18 -4.78 6.02 -50.94
N ILE A 19 -3.58 6.08 -50.36
CA ILE A 19 -2.69 7.24 -50.47
C ILE A 19 -1.43 6.84 -51.23
N GLU A 20 -1.22 7.40 -52.42
CA GLU A 20 0.08 7.32 -53.11
C GLU A 20 1.08 8.26 -52.41
N LEU A 21 2.00 7.69 -51.63
CA LEU A 21 3.09 8.43 -51.00
C LEU A 21 4.17 8.80 -52.02
N ILE A 22 4.30 10.11 -52.27
CA ILE A 22 5.35 10.71 -53.10
C ILE A 22 6.62 10.90 -52.23
N ALA A 23 7.80 10.76 -52.83
CA ALA A 23 9.08 10.91 -52.13
C ALA A 23 9.18 12.28 -51.42
N GLY A 24 9.57 12.25 -50.14
CA GLY A 24 9.67 13.44 -49.28
C GLY A 24 8.38 13.88 -48.58
N GLN A 25 7.25 13.18 -48.78
CA GLN A 25 5.99 13.49 -48.09
C GLN A 25 5.98 12.91 -46.65
N ARG A 26 5.50 13.72 -45.70
CA ARG A 26 5.26 13.34 -44.29
C ARG A 26 3.75 13.20 -44.04
N ILE A 27 3.34 12.16 -43.31
CA ILE A 27 1.98 12.03 -42.77
C ILE A 27 2.10 11.89 -41.24
N PRO A 28 1.63 12.89 -40.47
CA PRO A 28 1.59 12.80 -39.01
C PRO A 28 0.26 12.22 -38.51
N HIS A 29 0.38 11.43 -37.42
CA HIS A 29 -0.68 10.92 -36.53
C HIS A 29 -1.50 9.72 -37.05
N PHE A 30 -1.39 8.62 -36.29
CA PHE A 30 -2.34 7.51 -36.24
C PHE A 30 -2.59 7.16 -34.76
N THR A 31 -3.79 6.70 -34.42
CA THR A 31 -4.16 6.30 -33.05
C THR A 31 -4.27 4.78 -32.97
N PHE A 32 -3.75 4.17 -31.90
CA PHE A 32 -3.82 2.72 -31.67
C PHE A 32 -4.83 2.37 -30.57
N PHE A 33 -5.25 1.10 -30.58
CA PHE A 33 -6.05 0.48 -29.52
C PHE A 33 -5.17 -0.55 -28.78
N ASN A 34 -5.39 -0.71 -27.47
CA ASN A 34 -4.81 -1.80 -26.68
C ASN A 34 -5.72 -3.04 -26.70
N ASP A 35 -5.13 -4.22 -26.54
CA ASP A 35 -5.74 -5.53 -26.84
C ASP A 35 -6.69 -6.10 -25.75
N GLU A 36 -7.19 -5.30 -24.80
CA GLU A 36 -8.05 -5.79 -23.71
C GLU A 36 -9.53 -6.04 -24.11
N ILE A 37 -9.91 -5.86 -25.38
CA ILE A 37 -11.31 -6.03 -25.85
C ILE A 37 -11.40 -6.96 -27.08
N LEU A 38 -10.98 -8.21 -26.93
CA LEU A 38 -11.26 -9.29 -27.90
C LEU A 38 -11.63 -10.64 -27.26
N GLU A 39 -12.30 -10.65 -26.11
CA GLU A 39 -13.13 -11.81 -25.72
C GLU A 39 -14.56 -11.68 -26.29
N ASN A 40 -14.95 -12.69 -27.06
CA ASN A 40 -16.20 -12.82 -27.85
C ASN A 40 -16.20 -12.07 -29.19
N GLY A 41 -16.36 -12.85 -30.27
CA GLY A 41 -16.11 -12.38 -31.64
C GLY A 41 -17.17 -11.45 -32.23
N HIS A 42 -16.70 -10.63 -33.18
CA HIS A 42 -17.49 -9.89 -34.17
C HIS A 42 -18.53 -8.89 -33.64
N THR A 43 -18.10 -7.75 -33.12
CA THR A 43 -18.88 -6.50 -33.25
C THR A 43 -17.94 -5.29 -33.42
N ILE A 44 -18.22 -4.43 -34.40
CA ILE A 44 -17.52 -3.14 -34.58
C ILE A 44 -18.38 -2.07 -33.91
N VAL A 45 -17.83 -1.37 -32.91
CA VAL A 45 -18.49 -0.24 -32.25
C VAL A 45 -18.26 1.05 -33.05
N PRO A 46 -19.28 1.91 -33.27
CA PRO A 46 -19.10 3.19 -33.97
C PRO A 46 -18.21 4.18 -33.19
N THR A 47 -17.50 5.03 -33.92
CA THR A 47 -16.42 5.90 -33.42
C THR A 47 -16.82 7.06 -32.50
N ASP A 48 -18.11 7.28 -32.26
CA ASP A 48 -18.61 8.53 -31.67
C ASP A 48 -18.78 8.49 -30.14
N GLU A 49 -18.61 7.32 -29.50
CA GLU A 49 -18.74 7.16 -28.03
C GLU A 49 -17.39 7.04 -27.29
N ILE A 50 -16.25 6.95 -27.98
CA ILE A 50 -14.93 6.90 -27.33
C ILE A 50 -14.38 8.33 -27.13
N ARG A 51 -14.77 8.95 -26.02
CA ARG A 51 -14.15 10.20 -25.51
C ARG A 51 -13.78 10.10 -24.03
N SER A 52 -12.68 9.42 -23.74
CA SER A 52 -11.70 9.76 -22.70
C SER A 52 -10.63 8.67 -22.57
N TYR A 53 -9.51 9.02 -21.94
CA TYR A 53 -8.36 8.18 -21.57
C TYR A 53 -7.39 7.70 -22.69
N HIS A 54 -6.12 7.62 -22.25
CA HIS A 54 -4.88 7.19 -22.91
C HIS A 54 -4.15 8.20 -23.84
N PRO A 55 -2.82 8.42 -23.63
CA PRO A 55 -2.02 9.37 -24.41
C PRO A 55 -1.53 8.78 -25.75
N TYR A 56 -1.45 9.63 -26.76
CA TYR A 56 -1.12 9.26 -28.14
C TYR A 56 0.37 8.92 -28.34
N THR A 57 0.66 7.75 -28.91
CA THR A 57 1.97 7.46 -29.52
C THR A 57 2.02 8.04 -30.93
N VAL A 58 2.95 8.96 -31.22
CA VAL A 58 3.05 9.55 -32.56
C VAL A 58 3.90 8.66 -33.45
N VAL A 59 3.29 8.21 -34.56
CA VAL A 59 3.99 7.54 -35.65
C VAL A 59 4.10 8.49 -36.83
N GLU A 60 5.33 8.74 -37.29
CA GLU A 60 5.60 9.49 -38.52
C GLU A 60 6.04 8.53 -39.63
N LEU A 61 5.34 8.60 -40.77
CA LEU A 61 5.68 7.87 -41.98
C LEU A 61 6.37 8.80 -42.98
N THR A 62 7.54 8.40 -43.47
CA THR A 62 8.29 9.12 -44.51
C THR A 62 8.84 8.19 -45.57
N LYS A 63 8.75 8.59 -46.84
CA LYS A 63 9.32 7.84 -47.97
C LYS A 63 10.53 8.57 -48.54
N ASP A 64 11.68 7.93 -48.52
CA ASP A 64 12.91 8.43 -49.13
C ASP A 64 13.40 7.45 -50.22
N GLY A 65 13.26 7.86 -51.49
CA GLY A 65 13.48 6.98 -52.64
C GLY A 65 12.60 5.72 -52.61
N ASP A 66 13.26 4.56 -52.64
CA ASP A 66 12.64 3.22 -52.55
C ASP A 66 12.49 2.73 -51.09
N ILE A 67 12.80 3.55 -50.07
CA ILE A 67 12.76 3.17 -48.66
C ILE A 67 11.55 3.81 -47.96
N LEU A 68 10.80 3.01 -47.19
CA LEU A 68 9.76 3.50 -46.29
C LEU A 68 10.29 3.49 -44.85
N ASN A 69 10.36 4.69 -44.25
CA ASN A 69 10.78 4.90 -42.86
C ASN A 69 9.54 5.06 -41.97
N VAL A 70 9.53 4.33 -40.86
CA VAL A 70 8.52 4.40 -39.80
C VAL A 70 9.20 4.86 -38.51
N SER A 71 8.88 6.06 -38.05
CA SER A 71 9.39 6.60 -36.78
C SER A 71 8.31 6.51 -35.71
N ILE A 72 8.64 6.01 -34.52
CA ILE A 72 7.73 5.89 -33.38
C ILE A 72 8.32 6.68 -32.20
N GLU A 73 7.57 7.65 -31.69
CA GLU A 73 7.96 8.47 -30.54
C GLU A 73 7.11 8.11 -29.30
N ALA A 74 7.79 7.65 -28.25
CA ALA A 74 7.16 7.32 -26.97
C ALA A 74 6.88 8.59 -26.15
N PRO A 75 5.71 8.72 -25.49
CA PRO A 75 5.31 9.96 -24.80
C PRO A 75 6.12 10.26 -23.52
N PHE A 76 6.84 9.28 -22.96
CA PHE A 76 7.65 9.44 -21.74
C PHE A 76 9.01 8.72 -21.88
N PRO A 77 10.09 9.24 -21.26
CA PRO A 77 11.46 8.74 -21.46
C PRO A 77 11.84 7.51 -20.61
N TYR A 78 10.89 6.84 -19.95
CA TYR A 78 11.17 5.71 -19.07
C TYR A 78 10.43 4.44 -19.52
N GLU A 79 11.19 3.34 -19.59
CA GLU A 79 10.76 1.93 -19.65
C GLU A 79 9.87 1.46 -20.82
N ILE A 80 10.40 1.52 -22.05
CA ILE A 80 10.05 0.51 -23.08
C ILE A 80 11.13 -0.57 -23.10
N ALA A 81 10.78 -1.78 -22.65
CA ALA A 81 11.69 -2.91 -22.56
C ALA A 81 11.72 -3.80 -23.82
N GLU A 82 10.59 -3.87 -24.53
CA GLU A 82 10.46 -4.53 -25.83
C GLU A 82 9.33 -3.81 -26.60
N CYS A 83 9.59 -3.37 -27.83
CA CYS A 83 8.59 -2.83 -28.74
C CYS A 83 8.50 -3.72 -29.97
N ARG A 84 7.31 -4.23 -30.27
CA ARG A 84 7.05 -5.08 -31.43
C ARG A 84 6.07 -4.37 -32.35
N VAL A 85 6.49 -4.20 -33.61
CA VAL A 85 5.70 -3.54 -34.66
C VAL A 85 5.23 -4.59 -35.65
N ALA A 86 3.91 -4.69 -35.83
CA ALA A 86 3.28 -5.49 -36.86
C ALA A 86 2.67 -4.58 -37.93
N LEU A 87 3.01 -4.83 -39.19
CA LEU A 87 2.53 -4.03 -40.32
C LEU A 87 1.53 -4.86 -41.14
N ILE A 88 0.25 -4.48 -41.06
CA ILE A 88 -0.88 -5.21 -41.68
C ILE A 88 -1.40 -4.38 -42.85
N THR A 89 -1.39 -4.96 -44.06
CA THR A 89 -1.89 -4.31 -45.28
C THR A 89 -3.13 -5.01 -45.82
N PRO A 90 -4.21 -4.29 -46.16
CA PRO A 90 -5.34 -4.86 -46.89
C PRO A 90 -4.93 -5.49 -48.24
N PRO A 91 -5.66 -6.49 -48.78
CA PRO A 91 -5.28 -7.28 -49.97
C PRO A 91 -5.20 -6.53 -51.32
N GLN A 92 -5.18 -5.20 -51.33
CA GLN A 92 -5.23 -4.35 -52.52
C GLN A 92 -4.22 -3.18 -52.49
N ILE A 93 -3.34 -3.08 -51.48
CA ILE A 93 -2.36 -1.99 -51.38
C ILE A 93 -0.99 -2.42 -51.92
N ASN A 94 -0.53 -1.76 -52.99
CA ASN A 94 0.83 -1.94 -53.52
C ASN A 94 1.81 -0.97 -52.84
N ILE A 95 2.58 -1.43 -51.86
CA ILE A 95 3.70 -0.67 -51.29
C ILE A 95 4.93 -0.85 -52.19
N SER A 96 5.19 0.13 -53.06
CA SER A 96 6.41 0.16 -53.89
C SER A 96 7.61 0.69 -53.08
N ALA A 97 8.14 -0.15 -52.19
CA ALA A 97 9.40 0.06 -51.46
C ALA A 97 10.26 -1.20 -51.56
N LYS A 98 11.58 -1.04 -51.67
CA LYS A 98 12.56 -2.16 -51.67
C LYS A 98 13.09 -2.48 -50.28
N GLU A 99 13.06 -1.50 -49.38
CA GLU A 99 13.53 -1.66 -48.00
C GLU A 99 12.56 -0.92 -47.05
N LEU A 100 12.43 -1.45 -45.84
CA LEU A 100 11.70 -0.85 -44.73
C LEU A 100 12.68 -0.58 -43.60
N SER A 101 12.52 0.57 -42.95
CA SER A 101 13.37 1.04 -41.87
C SER A 101 12.52 1.52 -40.71
N PHE A 102 12.90 1.13 -39.49
CA PHE A 102 12.20 1.47 -38.26
C PHE A 102 13.13 2.26 -37.34
N THR A 103 12.64 3.38 -36.82
CA THR A 103 13.34 4.19 -35.82
C THR A 103 12.43 4.33 -34.61
N VAL A 104 12.87 3.86 -33.45
CA VAL A 104 12.19 4.09 -32.17
C VAL A 104 12.98 5.13 -31.38
N VAL A 105 12.32 6.23 -31.01
CA VAL A 105 12.92 7.29 -30.22
C VAL A 105 12.56 7.06 -28.75
N ASN A 106 13.56 7.14 -27.85
CA ASN A 106 13.44 6.91 -26.40
C ASN A 106 13.12 5.47 -25.93
N ALA A 107 13.78 4.44 -26.49
CA ALA A 107 13.68 3.05 -26.01
C ALA A 107 15.04 2.44 -25.61
N LEU A 108 15.03 1.52 -24.63
CA LEU A 108 16.25 0.91 -24.05
C LEU A 108 16.75 -0.33 -24.84
N SER A 109 15.85 -1.10 -25.46
CA SER A 109 16.19 -2.17 -26.41
C SER A 109 15.02 -2.46 -27.37
N VAL A 110 15.33 -2.84 -28.62
CA VAL A 110 14.35 -3.20 -29.65
C VAL A 110 14.60 -4.64 -30.12
N SER A 111 13.56 -5.47 -30.16
CA SER A 111 13.65 -6.83 -30.70
C SER A 111 12.33 -7.30 -31.31
N GLY A 112 12.38 -7.67 -32.59
CA GLY A 112 11.28 -8.32 -33.33
C GLY A 112 10.52 -7.37 -34.27
N TYR A 113 10.47 -7.74 -35.55
CA TYR A 113 9.63 -7.12 -36.58
C TYR A 113 8.73 -8.21 -37.18
N TYR A 114 7.43 -7.95 -37.32
CA TYR A 114 6.49 -8.94 -37.86
C TYR A 114 5.72 -8.38 -39.05
N PHE A 115 5.55 -9.21 -40.07
CA PHE A 115 4.72 -8.92 -41.25
C PHE A 115 3.58 -9.94 -41.31
N LEU A 116 2.35 -9.44 -41.42
CA LEU A 116 1.17 -10.24 -41.69
C LEU A 116 0.54 -9.72 -42.99
N THR A 117 0.72 -10.50 -44.05
CA THR A 117 0.08 -10.26 -45.35
C THR A 117 -0.69 -11.51 -45.76
N GLU A 118 -2.02 -11.41 -45.79
CA GLU A 118 -2.83 -12.30 -46.58
C GLU A 118 -2.73 -11.86 -48.05
N ASP A 119 -2.05 -12.66 -48.86
CA ASP A 119 -1.84 -12.53 -50.31
C ASP A 119 -1.18 -11.24 -50.84
N VAL A 120 0.16 -11.20 -50.83
CA VAL A 120 0.98 -10.32 -51.69
C VAL A 120 1.80 -11.15 -52.68
N THR A 121 1.70 -10.85 -53.98
CA THR A 121 2.49 -11.53 -55.01
C THR A 121 3.86 -10.84 -55.17
N TYR A 122 4.93 -11.48 -54.68
CA TYR A 122 6.27 -10.87 -54.64
C TYR A 122 6.93 -10.76 -56.03
N GLY A 123 7.08 -9.52 -56.51
CA GLY A 123 7.95 -9.18 -57.64
C GLY A 123 9.37 -8.83 -57.18
N ASN A 124 10.27 -9.80 -57.18
CA ASN A 124 11.75 -9.67 -57.08
C ASN A 124 12.32 -8.62 -56.09
N GLY A 125 12.77 -9.07 -54.92
CA GLY A 125 13.94 -8.45 -54.27
C GLY A 125 13.77 -7.85 -52.87
N LEU A 126 12.76 -8.25 -52.09
CA LEU A 126 12.70 -7.93 -50.66
C LEU A 126 13.43 -9.01 -49.85
N GLN A 127 14.40 -8.64 -49.01
CA GLN A 127 14.95 -9.53 -47.97
C GLN A 127 14.33 -9.19 -46.62
N ILE A 128 13.58 -10.13 -46.05
CA ILE A 128 13.09 -10.09 -44.66
C ILE A 128 13.67 -11.33 -43.96
N TYR A 129 14.16 -11.16 -42.73
CA TYR A 129 14.45 -12.28 -41.84
C TYR A 129 13.13 -12.87 -41.34
N GLN A 130 12.77 -14.05 -41.82
CA GLN A 130 11.46 -14.67 -41.61
C GLN A 130 11.57 -15.84 -40.62
N GLU A 131 11.03 -15.68 -39.41
CA GLU A 131 10.59 -16.82 -38.60
C GLU A 131 9.14 -17.19 -38.98
N THR A 132 8.86 -18.49 -39.05
CA THR A 132 7.62 -19.02 -39.66
C THR A 132 6.48 -19.10 -38.64
N VAL A 133 5.26 -18.77 -39.08
CA VAL A 133 4.09 -18.48 -38.21
C VAL A 133 3.33 -19.73 -37.70
N GLU A 134 3.61 -20.93 -38.19
CA GLU A 134 2.78 -22.13 -37.96
C GLU A 134 3.06 -22.90 -36.63
N SER A 135 3.14 -22.22 -35.47
CA SER A 135 3.29 -22.93 -34.18
C SER A 135 2.69 -22.30 -32.92
N ILE A 136 2.06 -21.11 -32.98
CA ILE A 136 1.54 -20.42 -31.77
C ILE A 136 0.01 -20.43 -31.69
N ILE A 137 -0.61 -21.59 -31.90
CA ILE A 137 -2.02 -21.85 -31.53
C ILE A 137 -2.19 -23.18 -30.77
N GLU A 138 -1.32 -24.18 -30.95
CA GLU A 138 -1.42 -25.48 -30.25
C GLU A 138 -0.06 -25.98 -29.72
N SER A 139 0.38 -25.52 -28.55
CA SER A 139 1.27 -26.30 -27.66
C SER A 139 1.43 -25.68 -26.25
N SER A 140 0.37 -25.76 -25.44
CA SER A 140 0.54 -25.85 -24.00
C SER A 140 1.13 -27.23 -23.67
N GLU A 141 2.45 -27.27 -23.44
CA GLU A 141 3.26 -28.45 -23.06
C GLU A 141 3.29 -29.65 -24.03
N PHE A 142 4.48 -30.10 -24.46
CA PHE A 142 4.96 -31.51 -24.37
C PHE A 142 6.32 -31.71 -25.09
N LEU A 143 7.03 -32.78 -24.71
CA LEU A 143 8.40 -33.17 -25.11
C LEU A 143 8.69 -33.14 -26.62
N LEU A 144 9.92 -32.70 -26.97
CA LEU A 144 10.54 -32.98 -28.27
C LEU A 144 11.88 -33.74 -28.13
N TYR A 145 11.94 -34.93 -28.71
CA TYR A 145 13.19 -35.61 -29.06
C TYR A 145 13.25 -35.69 -30.59
N ARG A 146 14.27 -35.10 -31.26
CA ARG A 146 14.62 -35.53 -32.61
C ARG A 146 16.07 -35.29 -33.03
N ILE A 147 16.52 -36.22 -33.86
CA ILE A 147 17.87 -36.41 -34.40
C ILE A 147 18.09 -35.46 -35.59
N ALA A 148 19.29 -34.89 -35.70
CA ALA A 148 19.73 -34.15 -36.88
C ALA A 148 20.46 -35.07 -37.89
N PRO A 149 20.39 -34.73 -39.19
CA PRO A 149 21.52 -35.03 -40.09
C PRO A 149 21.89 -33.88 -41.05
N SER A 150 23.20 -33.55 -41.07
CA SER A 150 24.00 -33.17 -42.26
C SER A 150 23.71 -31.83 -43.00
N ALA A 151 24.65 -31.11 -43.63
CA ALA A 151 26.14 -31.06 -43.65
C ALA A 151 26.60 -29.85 -44.54
N ILE A 152 27.93 -29.67 -44.75
CA ILE A 152 28.61 -28.88 -45.84
C ILE A 152 28.70 -27.33 -45.62
N VAL A 153 29.82 -26.58 -45.82
CA VAL A 153 31.27 -26.81 -46.08
C VAL A 153 32.09 -25.54 -45.69
N CYS A 154 33.40 -25.66 -45.39
CA CYS A 154 34.30 -24.56 -45.00
C CYS A 154 34.95 -23.75 -46.15
N LEU A 155 35.32 -22.47 -45.87
CA LEU A 155 36.46 -21.66 -46.39
C LEU A 155 36.60 -20.35 -45.55
N GLY A 156 37.76 -19.69 -45.35
CA GLY A 156 39.14 -20.15 -45.61
C GLY A 156 40.32 -19.13 -45.58
N GLY A 157 40.51 -18.26 -44.57
CA GLY A 157 41.80 -17.54 -44.33
C GLY A 157 41.78 -16.02 -44.00
N PRO A 158 42.90 -15.41 -43.52
CA PRO A 158 42.91 -14.14 -42.74
C PRO A 158 43.76 -12.96 -43.34
N LEU A 159 43.75 -11.75 -42.73
CA LEU A 159 44.89 -10.75 -42.63
C LEU A 159 44.54 -9.39 -41.92
N PHE A 160 45.24 -9.08 -40.80
CA PHE A 160 45.81 -7.79 -40.29
C PHE A 160 45.08 -6.39 -40.31
N TRP A 161 44.74 -5.88 -39.12
CA TRP A 161 45.26 -4.68 -38.35
C TRP A 161 45.71 -3.35 -39.06
N PRO A 162 45.74 -2.14 -38.42
CA PRO A 162 45.31 -1.72 -37.05
C PRO A 162 44.64 -0.28 -36.98
N PRO A 163 44.84 0.65 -35.99
CA PRO A 163 43.73 1.12 -35.14
C PRO A 163 43.56 2.67 -35.02
N LEU A 164 42.52 3.12 -34.32
CA LEU A 164 42.54 4.42 -33.61
C LEU A 164 41.78 4.33 -32.29
N ALA A 165 42.46 4.65 -31.18
CA ALA A 165 41.92 4.62 -29.83
C ALA A 165 41.75 6.05 -29.28
N PHE A 166 40.76 6.25 -28.41
CA PHE A 166 40.76 7.37 -27.46
C PHE A 166 40.30 6.93 -26.06
N ALA A 167 41.28 6.96 -25.15
CA ALA A 167 41.19 7.18 -23.70
C ALA A 167 40.16 6.40 -22.85
N CYS A 168 40.67 5.34 -22.20
CA CYS A 168 40.30 4.90 -20.84
C CYS A 168 40.87 5.91 -19.79
N PRO A 169 40.61 5.84 -18.46
CA PRO A 169 40.70 4.61 -17.65
C PRO A 169 39.68 4.43 -16.50
N TYR A 170 39.21 3.19 -16.29
CA TYR A 170 39.51 2.42 -15.06
C TYR A 170 39.21 0.92 -15.26
N VAL A 171 39.93 0.07 -14.54
CA VAL A 171 39.84 -1.42 -14.52
C VAL A 171 40.21 -2.14 -15.82
N VAL A 172 41.49 -2.52 -15.92
CA VAL A 172 41.97 -3.63 -16.77
C VAL A 172 42.78 -4.57 -15.88
N GLN A 173 42.37 -5.83 -15.75
CA GLN A 173 43.25 -6.93 -15.31
C GLN A 173 42.65 -8.30 -15.67
N HIS A 174 43.50 -9.23 -16.09
CA HIS A 174 43.23 -10.64 -16.44
C HIS A 174 42.45 -10.91 -17.74
N TYR A 175 43.17 -10.96 -18.88
CA TYR A 175 42.66 -11.56 -20.13
C TYR A 175 43.64 -12.53 -20.82
N ASP A 176 44.80 -12.84 -20.21
CA ASP A 176 45.80 -13.75 -20.79
C ASP A 176 45.62 -15.23 -20.37
N GLU A 177 44.80 -15.53 -19.35
CA GLU A 177 44.64 -16.90 -18.83
C GLU A 177 43.55 -17.71 -19.56
N ILE A 178 42.54 -17.05 -20.15
CA ILE A 178 41.44 -17.73 -20.87
C ILE A 178 41.94 -18.39 -22.17
N GLY A 179 42.99 -17.83 -22.80
CA GLY A 179 43.54 -18.35 -24.06
C GLY A 179 44.14 -19.75 -23.95
N GLN A 180 44.76 -20.11 -22.83
CA GLN A 180 45.40 -21.42 -22.63
C GLN A 180 44.43 -22.53 -22.22
N VAL A 181 43.28 -22.19 -21.64
CA VAL A 181 42.25 -23.17 -21.27
C VAL A 181 41.59 -23.78 -22.52
N ILE A 182 41.38 -22.97 -23.56
CA ILE A 182 40.68 -23.40 -24.79
C ILE A 182 41.52 -24.37 -25.62
N GLU A 183 42.85 -24.17 -25.74
CA GLU A 183 43.70 -25.11 -26.50
C GLU A 183 43.89 -26.47 -25.79
N ASN A 184 43.98 -26.48 -24.45
CA ASN A 184 44.05 -27.74 -23.70
C ASN A 184 42.72 -28.51 -23.71
N SER A 185 41.58 -27.83 -23.81
CA SER A 185 40.25 -28.45 -23.87
C SER A 185 40.03 -29.33 -25.12
N ILE A 186 40.68 -28.98 -26.24
CA ILE A 186 40.51 -29.70 -27.52
C ILE A 186 41.36 -30.98 -27.58
N ALA A 187 42.50 -31.04 -26.88
CA ALA A 187 43.33 -32.24 -26.81
C ALA A 187 42.68 -33.41 -26.05
N THR A 188 41.88 -33.11 -25.02
CA THR A 188 41.21 -34.11 -24.16
C THR A 188 39.97 -34.75 -24.81
N TYR A 189 39.44 -34.16 -25.89
CA TYR A 189 38.22 -34.61 -26.59
C TYR A 189 38.29 -36.04 -27.16
N HIS A 190 39.49 -36.61 -27.30
CA HIS A 190 39.70 -37.95 -27.84
C HIS A 190 39.89 -39.07 -26.81
N ALA A 191 39.96 -38.77 -25.50
CA ALA A 191 40.32 -39.75 -24.46
C ALA A 191 39.14 -40.34 -23.66
N ILE A 192 38.02 -39.62 -23.52
CA ILE A 192 36.91 -40.00 -22.65
C ILE A 192 35.96 -40.99 -23.36
N GLN A 193 35.65 -42.12 -22.72
CA GLN A 193 34.75 -43.14 -23.28
C GLN A 193 33.59 -43.57 -22.38
N ASP A 194 33.52 -43.12 -21.12
CA ASP A 194 32.44 -43.46 -20.18
C ASP A 194 32.17 -42.34 -19.16
N GLU A 195 30.96 -42.31 -18.60
CA GLU A 195 30.46 -41.31 -17.64
C GLU A 195 31.24 -41.28 -16.32
N SER A 196 31.76 -42.43 -15.89
CA SER A 196 32.58 -42.55 -14.67
C SER A 196 33.87 -41.70 -14.72
N GLN A 197 34.39 -41.42 -15.91
CA GLN A 197 35.61 -40.62 -16.10
C GLN A 197 35.34 -39.11 -16.03
N VAL A 198 34.09 -38.68 -16.25
CA VAL A 198 33.70 -37.26 -16.19
C VAL A 198 33.64 -36.78 -14.73
N ALA A 199 33.08 -37.58 -13.83
CA ALA A 199 33.02 -37.27 -12.41
C ALA A 199 34.43 -37.14 -11.78
N GLN A 200 35.35 -38.04 -12.14
CA GLN A 200 36.74 -37.99 -11.67
C GLN A 200 37.45 -36.70 -12.14
N TYR A 201 37.32 -36.35 -13.42
CA TYR A 201 37.94 -35.14 -13.97
C TYR A 201 37.41 -33.84 -13.34
N LEU A 202 36.13 -33.79 -12.97
CA LEU A 202 35.53 -32.64 -12.27
C LEU A 202 36.00 -32.54 -10.81
N CYS A 203 36.16 -33.66 -10.11
CA CYS A 203 36.75 -33.67 -8.76
C CYS A 203 38.23 -33.31 -8.74
N ASP A 204 39.01 -33.70 -9.76
CA ASP A 204 40.45 -33.45 -9.81
C ASP A 204 40.82 -31.98 -10.17
N ASN A 205 39.83 -31.10 -10.41
CA ASN A 205 40.03 -29.71 -10.86
C ASN A 205 39.20 -28.63 -10.09
N ASP A 206 38.66 -28.95 -8.91
CA ASP A 206 38.03 -27.99 -7.96
C ASP A 206 36.97 -27.01 -8.56
N PHE A 207 36.06 -27.50 -9.42
CA PHE A 207 34.93 -26.69 -9.90
C PHE A 207 33.76 -26.64 -8.90
N VAL A 208 33.34 -25.43 -8.52
CA VAL A 208 32.11 -25.20 -7.73
C VAL A 208 30.87 -25.37 -8.62
N MET A 209 29.85 -26.07 -8.11
CA MET A 209 28.72 -26.57 -8.90
C MET A 209 27.43 -25.77 -8.67
N HIS A 210 27.02 -24.98 -9.68
CA HIS A 210 25.63 -24.60 -9.90
C HIS A 210 25.18 -25.05 -11.31
N GLN A 211 24.22 -25.99 -11.32
CA GLN A 211 23.55 -26.63 -12.47
C GLN A 211 24.42 -26.92 -13.72
N ILE A 212 24.94 -28.14 -13.82
CA ILE A 212 25.41 -28.71 -15.10
C ILE A 212 24.29 -29.56 -15.72
N GLU A 213 23.88 -29.21 -16.95
CA GLU A 213 23.09 -30.09 -17.80
C GLU A 213 24.00 -30.96 -18.68
N VAL A 214 23.88 -32.29 -18.56
CA VAL A 214 24.61 -33.27 -19.39
C VAL A 214 23.65 -33.91 -20.39
N TYR A 215 23.98 -33.82 -21.67
CA TYR A 215 23.18 -34.37 -22.77
C TYR A 215 23.89 -35.54 -23.45
N LYS A 216 23.14 -36.51 -24.00
CA LYS A 216 23.70 -37.58 -24.85
C LYS A 216 23.54 -37.26 -26.32
N TYR A 217 24.65 -37.03 -27.02
CA TYR A 217 24.68 -36.88 -28.47
C TYR A 217 25.37 -38.09 -29.11
N SER A 218 24.64 -38.83 -29.97
CA SER A 218 25.14 -40.05 -30.63
C SER A 218 25.78 -41.09 -29.68
N GLY A 219 25.23 -41.22 -28.47
CA GLY A 219 25.68 -42.20 -27.47
C GLY A 219 26.88 -41.78 -26.60
N LYS A 220 27.34 -40.53 -26.69
CA LYS A 220 28.37 -39.96 -25.80
C LYS A 220 27.84 -38.77 -25.00
N PRO A 221 28.27 -38.56 -23.75
CA PRO A 221 27.89 -37.40 -22.95
C PRO A 221 28.57 -36.11 -23.45
N VAL A 222 27.84 -35.00 -23.36
CA VAL A 222 28.27 -33.64 -23.73
C VAL A 222 27.81 -32.67 -22.63
N ILE A 223 28.72 -31.79 -22.18
CA ILE A 223 28.48 -30.79 -21.12
C ILE A 223 28.10 -29.45 -21.76
N LYS A 224 27.11 -28.76 -21.18
CA LYS A 224 26.76 -27.37 -21.50
C LYS A 224 27.03 -26.50 -20.26
N HIS A 225 27.76 -25.40 -20.42
CA HIS A 225 28.00 -24.43 -19.34
C HIS A 225 27.06 -23.22 -19.40
N LEU A 226 26.72 -22.70 -18.23
CA LEU A 226 26.17 -21.35 -18.02
C LEU A 226 27.15 -20.55 -17.14
N LEU A 227 27.11 -19.23 -17.23
CA LEU A 227 28.06 -18.31 -16.59
C LEU A 227 27.45 -17.71 -15.32
N GLU A 228 28.16 -17.75 -14.18
CA GLU A 228 27.73 -17.07 -12.95
C GLU A 228 28.16 -15.59 -12.91
N ILE A 229 27.31 -14.75 -12.32
CA ILE A 229 27.63 -13.37 -11.91
C ILE A 229 27.88 -13.39 -10.41
N ALA A 230 29.04 -12.90 -9.98
CA ALA A 230 29.38 -12.82 -8.56
C ALA A 230 28.55 -11.75 -7.83
N LEU A 231 28.03 -12.10 -6.65
CA LEU A 231 27.57 -11.16 -5.62
C LEU A 231 28.51 -11.24 -4.40
N PRO A 232 28.78 -10.12 -3.70
CA PRO A 232 29.81 -10.05 -2.66
C PRO A 232 29.44 -10.79 -1.36
N SER A 233 30.48 -11.19 -0.64
CA SER A 233 30.49 -12.19 0.44
C SER A 233 29.99 -11.73 1.82
N ASP A 234 29.34 -10.57 1.94
CA ASP A 234 29.17 -9.88 3.22
C ASP A 234 27.84 -10.21 3.94
N LEU A 235 27.18 -11.31 3.55
CA LEU A 235 25.88 -11.77 4.03
C LEU A 235 25.95 -13.10 4.81
N PHE A 236 26.95 -13.27 5.67
CA PHE A 236 26.99 -14.32 6.70
C PHE A 236 27.52 -13.80 8.04
N SER A 237 26.62 -13.40 8.94
CA SER A 237 26.88 -13.28 10.37
C SER A 237 25.85 -14.05 11.18
N ALA A 238 25.99 -15.38 11.18
CA ALA A 238 25.38 -16.27 12.16
C ALA A 238 26.41 -17.33 12.56
N ASP A 239 26.90 -17.27 13.80
CA ASP A 239 27.85 -18.24 14.35
C ASP A 239 27.20 -19.62 14.46
N ILE A 240 27.52 -20.52 13.53
CA ILE A 240 27.36 -21.96 13.74
C ILE A 240 28.74 -22.58 13.87
N ALA A 241 29.12 -22.88 15.11
CA ALA A 241 30.31 -23.68 15.41
C ALA A 241 30.08 -25.14 14.96
N ILE A 242 30.39 -25.43 13.70
CA ILE A 242 30.42 -26.81 13.19
C ILE A 242 31.81 -27.40 13.48
N ASP A 243 31.81 -28.50 14.22
CA ASP A 243 33.01 -29.29 14.52
C ASP A 243 33.65 -29.84 13.23
N ALA A 244 34.97 -29.81 13.17
CA ALA A 244 35.74 -29.89 11.94
C ALA A 244 35.95 -31.33 11.43
N ASP A 245 34.87 -32.02 11.03
CA ASP A 245 34.96 -33.24 10.18
C ASP A 245 33.69 -33.62 9.38
N LEU A 246 32.63 -32.80 9.38
CA LEU A 246 31.40 -33.05 8.62
C LEU A 246 31.42 -32.40 7.22
N ARG A 247 31.66 -33.20 6.18
CA ARG A 247 31.52 -32.77 4.79
C ARG A 247 30.04 -32.63 4.41
N LEU A 248 29.68 -31.48 3.83
CA LEU A 248 28.31 -31.14 3.46
C LEU A 248 27.78 -32.06 2.34
N ASN A 249 26.57 -32.61 2.50
CA ASN A 249 25.89 -33.42 1.49
C ASN A 249 24.93 -32.55 0.65
N GLN A 250 24.87 -32.78 -0.66
CA GLN A 250 23.83 -32.22 -1.53
C GLN A 250 22.49 -32.94 -1.31
N ALA A 251 21.40 -32.17 -1.19
CA ALA A 251 20.04 -32.70 -1.27
C ALA A 251 19.57 -32.74 -2.73
N TYR A 252 18.83 -33.79 -3.10
CA TYR A 252 18.14 -33.89 -4.38
C TYR A 252 16.63 -33.80 -4.14
N VAL A 253 15.95 -32.88 -4.84
CA VAL A 253 14.48 -32.72 -4.79
C VAL A 253 13.91 -33.09 -6.16
N ASP A 254 12.98 -34.04 -6.21
CA ASP A 254 12.22 -34.37 -7.43
C ASP A 254 10.81 -33.75 -7.36
N ARG A 255 10.19 -33.57 -8.54
CA ARG A 255 9.07 -32.68 -8.86
C ARG A 255 7.75 -32.87 -8.10
N ASN A 256 7.66 -33.81 -7.16
CA ASN A 256 6.43 -34.16 -6.43
C ASN A 256 6.54 -34.03 -4.89
N HIS A 257 7.58 -33.39 -4.34
CA HIS A 257 7.70 -33.09 -2.89
C HIS A 257 7.45 -34.28 -1.92
N GLN A 258 7.94 -35.48 -2.28
CA GLN A 258 7.94 -36.66 -1.41
C GLN A 258 9.35 -37.28 -1.44
N ALA A 259 10.21 -36.93 -0.48
CA ALA A 259 11.55 -37.50 -0.38
C ALA A 259 11.47 -38.97 0.09
N THR A 260 12.00 -39.91 -0.69
CA THR A 260 12.14 -41.31 -0.25
C THR A 260 13.52 -41.88 -0.58
N GLN A 261 14.28 -42.15 0.50
CA GLN A 261 15.60 -42.81 0.55
C GLN A 261 16.84 -41.97 0.21
N MET A 262 17.75 -41.88 1.19
CA MET A 262 19.18 -41.61 1.00
C MET A 262 19.96 -42.92 1.16
N TYR A 263 21.02 -43.11 0.37
CA TYR A 263 21.97 -44.22 0.52
C TYR A 263 23.38 -43.69 0.78
N TYR A 264 24.07 -44.25 1.77
CA TYR A 264 25.50 -44.04 1.98
C TYR A 264 26.27 -45.32 1.65
N SER A 265 27.41 -45.18 0.97
CA SER A 265 28.36 -46.26 0.75
C SER A 265 29.56 -46.08 1.69
N MET A 266 29.52 -46.73 2.85
CA MET A 266 30.73 -47.12 3.57
C MET A 266 30.98 -48.62 3.33
N GLY A 267 32.25 -49.01 3.25
CA GLY A 267 32.65 -50.25 2.58
C GLY A 267 31.99 -51.54 3.09
N ASN A 268 31.41 -52.30 2.15
CA ASN A 268 31.07 -53.73 2.25
C ASN A 268 30.10 -54.21 3.36
N SER A 269 29.25 -53.35 3.94
CA SER A 269 28.06 -53.81 4.69
C SER A 269 26.88 -52.85 4.57
N PHE A 270 25.73 -53.36 4.12
CA PHE A 270 24.45 -52.66 4.17
C PHE A 270 23.77 -52.92 5.51
N ASP A 271 23.82 -51.95 6.42
CA ASP A 271 22.98 -51.92 7.63
C ASP A 271 21.92 -50.82 7.49
N VAL A 272 20.66 -51.17 7.72
CA VAL A 272 19.52 -50.25 7.64
C VAL A 272 19.22 -49.71 9.04
N LEU A 273 19.64 -48.46 9.29
CA LEU A 273 19.19 -47.69 10.45
C LEU A 273 17.84 -46.99 10.12
N PRO A 274 17.00 -46.71 11.13
CA PRO A 274 15.62 -46.30 10.90
C PRO A 274 15.53 -44.95 10.20
N VAL A 275 14.43 -44.80 9.46
CA VAL A 275 14.03 -43.57 8.74
C VAL A 275 14.17 -42.37 9.68
N ILE A 276 14.98 -41.39 9.28
CA ILE A 276 14.94 -40.06 9.89
C ILE A 276 13.55 -39.50 9.59
N ASP A 277 12.82 -39.17 10.65
CA ASP A 277 11.47 -38.60 10.55
C ASP A 277 11.50 -37.33 9.69
N GLN A 278 10.39 -37.01 9.04
CA GLN A 278 10.38 -35.94 8.04
C GLN A 278 10.85 -34.63 8.65
N LEU A 279 11.90 -34.02 8.08
CA LEU A 279 12.34 -32.68 8.44
C LEU A 279 11.28 -31.70 7.92
N THR A 280 10.27 -31.39 8.74
CA THR A 280 9.33 -30.33 8.44
C THR A 280 10.11 -29.02 8.46
N ILE A 281 10.19 -28.37 7.30
CA ILE A 281 10.62 -26.97 7.23
C ILE A 281 9.37 -26.18 7.60
N GLU A 282 9.29 -25.79 8.88
CA GLU A 282 8.20 -24.95 9.33
C GLU A 282 8.22 -23.62 8.54
N PRO A 283 7.09 -23.16 7.99
CA PRO A 283 7.06 -22.00 7.11
C PRO A 283 7.36 -20.68 7.84
N TYR A 284 7.07 -20.63 9.15
CA TYR A 284 7.28 -19.49 10.04
C TYR A 284 8.16 -19.88 11.23
N ALA A 285 8.43 -18.97 12.16
CA ALA A 285 9.28 -19.26 13.34
C ALA A 285 8.70 -20.36 14.26
N GLY A 286 7.39 -20.62 14.17
CA GLY A 286 6.70 -21.72 14.85
C GLY A 286 5.18 -21.63 14.69
N GLY A 287 4.48 -22.57 15.33
CA GLY A 287 3.02 -22.68 15.35
C GLY A 287 2.40 -23.28 14.10
N SER A 288 1.10 -23.60 14.16
CA SER A 288 0.34 -24.29 13.10
C SER A 288 -0.72 -23.42 12.42
N GLY A 289 -0.71 -22.11 12.64
CA GLY A 289 -1.70 -21.17 12.10
C GLY A 289 -3.12 -21.29 12.69
N THR A 290 -3.29 -22.01 13.81
CA THR A 290 -4.60 -22.19 14.46
C THR A 290 -4.80 -21.21 15.61
N GLN A 291 -6.05 -20.99 16.05
CA GLN A 291 -6.33 -20.06 17.15
C GLN A 291 -5.57 -20.39 18.46
N THR A 292 -5.32 -21.67 18.73
CA THR A 292 -4.60 -22.14 19.93
C THR A 292 -3.09 -22.30 19.72
N ASP A 293 -2.63 -22.25 18.47
CA ASP A 293 -1.23 -22.39 18.07
C ASP A 293 -1.00 -21.55 16.80
N PRO A 294 -1.00 -20.20 16.93
CA PRO A 294 -0.88 -19.28 15.81
C PRO A 294 0.52 -19.31 15.22
N TYR A 295 0.64 -18.99 13.94
CA TYR A 295 1.95 -18.84 13.30
C TYR A 295 2.73 -17.69 13.93
N GLN A 296 3.95 -17.97 14.35
CA GLN A 296 4.83 -17.02 15.04
C GLN A 296 5.68 -16.29 14.01
N ILE A 297 5.64 -14.96 14.05
CA ILE A 297 6.45 -14.08 13.22
C ILE A 297 7.47 -13.41 14.15
N SER A 298 8.77 -13.68 13.91
CA SER A 298 9.86 -13.20 14.78
C SER A 298 11.02 -12.55 13.99
N ARG A 299 10.91 -12.48 12.66
CA ARG A 299 11.92 -11.90 11.76
C ARG A 299 11.27 -11.44 10.45
N SER A 300 11.93 -10.51 9.74
CA SER A 300 11.48 -9.99 8.44
C SER A 300 11.26 -11.08 7.38
N ALA A 301 11.96 -12.22 7.47
CA ALA A 301 11.74 -13.36 6.59
C ALA A 301 10.40 -14.07 6.80
N ASP A 302 9.86 -14.11 8.03
CA ASP A 302 8.54 -14.67 8.32
C ASP A 302 7.43 -13.75 7.80
N TRP A 303 7.63 -12.43 7.94
CA TRP A 303 6.75 -11.43 7.33
C TRP A 303 6.76 -11.57 5.80
N GLN A 304 7.94 -11.72 5.19
CA GLN A 304 8.05 -11.97 3.76
C GLN A 304 7.39 -13.30 3.33
N GLN A 305 7.43 -14.34 4.16
CA GLN A 305 6.67 -15.58 3.89
C GLN A 305 5.16 -15.30 3.91
N LEU A 306 4.65 -14.56 4.89
CA LEU A 306 3.24 -14.15 4.96
C LEU A 306 2.80 -13.37 3.71
N THR A 307 3.58 -12.37 3.27
CA THR A 307 3.23 -11.61 2.06
C THR A 307 3.21 -12.47 0.79
N ASN A 308 3.96 -13.56 0.75
CA ASN A 308 4.05 -14.46 -0.40
C ASN A 308 3.11 -15.69 -0.34
N THR A 309 2.34 -15.86 0.75
CA THR A 309 1.51 -17.07 0.97
C THR A 309 0.02 -16.73 1.16
N PRO A 310 -0.73 -16.37 0.08
CA PRO A 310 -2.14 -16.05 0.18
C PRO A 310 -3.04 -17.17 0.73
N THR A 311 -2.59 -18.42 0.66
CA THR A 311 -3.31 -19.58 1.23
C THR A 311 -3.33 -19.60 2.76
N ASP A 312 -2.54 -18.75 3.41
CA ASP A 312 -2.44 -18.66 4.86
C ASP A 312 -3.16 -17.40 5.38
N TRP A 313 -3.74 -16.57 4.51
CA TRP A 313 -4.38 -15.31 4.88
C TRP A 313 -5.75 -15.47 5.59
N ASP A 314 -6.20 -16.70 5.82
CA ASP A 314 -7.32 -17.11 6.68
C ASP A 314 -6.86 -17.67 8.05
N LYS A 315 -5.55 -17.66 8.35
CA LYS A 315 -4.94 -18.26 9.56
C LYS A 315 -4.71 -17.26 10.68
N HIS A 316 -4.32 -17.77 11.85
CA HIS A 316 -3.96 -16.95 13.00
C HIS A 316 -2.43 -16.73 13.05
N PHE A 317 -2.02 -15.48 13.32
CA PHE A 317 -0.64 -15.04 13.40
C PHE A 317 -0.40 -14.26 14.70
N VAL A 318 0.83 -14.33 15.21
CA VAL A 318 1.27 -13.56 16.37
C VAL A 318 2.69 -13.03 16.17
N LEU A 319 2.92 -11.75 16.47
CA LEU A 319 4.29 -11.23 16.64
C LEU A 319 4.86 -11.70 17.98
N THR A 320 6.08 -12.21 17.93
CA THR A 320 6.82 -12.66 19.13
C THR A 320 8.05 -11.81 19.44
N GLU A 321 8.42 -10.94 18.51
CA GLU A 321 9.54 -10.00 18.58
C GLU A 321 9.19 -8.76 17.73
N ASP A 322 9.83 -7.63 18.00
CA ASP A 322 9.76 -6.45 17.14
C ASP A 322 10.43 -6.72 15.78
N LEU A 323 9.81 -6.28 14.68
CA LEU A 323 10.36 -6.42 13.34
C LEU A 323 10.94 -5.11 12.82
N ASP A 324 12.10 -5.17 12.17
CA ASP A 324 12.62 -4.08 11.34
C ASP A 324 12.64 -4.54 9.87
N LEU A 325 11.90 -3.83 9.02
CA LEU A 325 11.77 -4.12 7.59
C LEU A 325 12.72 -3.27 6.72
N SER A 326 13.61 -2.47 7.30
CA SER A 326 14.57 -1.62 6.58
C SER A 326 15.49 -2.39 5.62
N ALA A 327 15.78 -3.66 5.92
CA ALA A 327 16.57 -4.55 5.06
C ALA A 327 15.75 -5.20 3.91
N THR A 328 14.44 -5.01 3.86
CA THR A 328 13.55 -5.67 2.90
C THR A 328 13.44 -4.87 1.60
N ILE A 329 14.10 -5.37 0.55
CA ILE A 329 14.25 -4.69 -0.75
C ILE A 329 12.92 -4.52 -1.52
N SER A 330 11.91 -5.34 -1.20
CA SER A 330 10.56 -5.23 -1.78
C SER A 330 9.57 -5.83 -0.78
N LEU A 331 8.66 -4.99 -0.27
CA LEU A 331 7.48 -5.43 0.46
C LEU A 331 6.32 -5.59 -0.53
N SER A 332 5.29 -6.32 -0.12
CA SER A 332 4.00 -6.40 -0.82
C SER A 332 2.89 -6.51 0.22
N PRO A 333 1.69 -5.95 -0.01
CA PRO A 333 0.62 -5.98 0.98
C PRO A 333 0.11 -7.39 1.31
N VAL A 334 -0.26 -7.62 2.57
CA VAL A 334 -0.99 -8.81 3.01
C VAL A 334 -2.48 -8.63 2.71
N GLY A 335 -3.09 -9.50 1.91
CA GLY A 335 -4.46 -9.31 1.42
C GLY A 335 -4.52 -8.38 0.20
N ASN A 336 -5.29 -8.77 -0.83
CA ASN A 336 -5.49 -8.02 -2.07
C ASN A 336 -6.88 -8.32 -2.69
N ASP A 337 -7.18 -7.73 -3.86
CA ASP A 337 -8.49 -7.86 -4.54
C ASP A 337 -8.88 -9.29 -4.96
N LEU A 338 -7.92 -10.22 -5.05
CA LEU A 338 -8.18 -11.63 -5.37
C LEU A 338 -8.35 -12.50 -4.10
N SER A 339 -7.77 -12.08 -2.99
CA SER A 339 -7.80 -12.78 -1.71
C SER A 339 -7.57 -11.80 -0.58
N ASN A 340 -8.63 -11.43 0.15
CA ASN A 340 -8.51 -10.57 1.33
C ASN A 340 -7.82 -11.32 2.49
N PHE A 341 -7.18 -10.59 3.41
CA PHE A 341 -6.84 -11.15 4.71
C PHE A 341 -8.12 -11.34 5.54
N THR A 342 -8.42 -12.57 5.94
CA THR A 342 -9.63 -12.95 6.70
C THR A 342 -9.30 -13.70 7.98
N GLY A 343 -8.01 -13.88 8.28
CA GLY A 343 -7.49 -14.44 9.51
C GLY A 343 -7.35 -13.42 10.63
N PHE A 344 -6.56 -13.77 11.63
CA PHE A 344 -6.33 -12.96 12.83
C PHE A 344 -4.85 -12.64 12.98
N PHE A 345 -4.51 -11.36 13.18
CA PHE A 345 -3.15 -10.92 13.40
C PHE A 345 -3.01 -10.22 14.76
N GLU A 346 -2.30 -10.87 15.68
CA GLU A 346 -2.03 -10.35 17.01
C GLU A 346 -0.62 -9.72 17.07
N GLY A 347 -0.55 -8.41 17.26
CA GLY A 347 0.71 -7.70 17.47
C GLY A 347 1.32 -7.98 18.85
N ASN A 348 0.54 -8.42 19.84
CA ASN A 348 1.04 -8.80 21.18
C ASN A 348 1.86 -7.69 21.89
N GLY A 349 1.64 -6.42 21.53
CA GLY A 349 2.43 -5.27 22.02
C GLY A 349 3.77 -5.06 21.32
N HIS A 350 4.10 -5.87 20.31
CA HIS A 350 5.25 -5.68 19.42
C HIS A 350 4.90 -4.77 18.23
N VAL A 351 5.94 -4.35 17.52
CA VAL A 351 5.80 -3.42 16.38
C VAL A 351 6.54 -3.89 15.13
N ILE A 352 6.14 -3.33 14.00
CA ILE A 352 6.80 -3.44 12.70
C ILE A 352 7.37 -2.06 12.36
N ARG A 353 8.68 -1.96 12.11
CA ARG A 353 9.39 -0.70 11.85
C ARG A 353 9.86 -0.56 10.40
N ASN A 354 10.03 0.68 9.95
CA ASN A 354 10.70 1.05 8.70
C ASN A 354 10.09 0.40 7.45
N ALA A 355 8.77 0.18 7.44
CA ALA A 355 8.09 -0.41 6.32
C ALA A 355 7.98 0.59 5.16
N VAL A 356 8.58 0.26 4.01
CA VAL A 356 8.52 1.08 2.80
C VAL A 356 7.72 0.37 1.71
N LEU A 357 6.59 0.96 1.32
CA LEU A 357 5.76 0.51 0.20
C LEU A 357 5.60 1.69 -0.77
N ASN A 358 5.92 1.48 -2.05
CA ASN A 358 5.80 2.49 -3.10
C ASN A 358 5.12 1.85 -4.32
N GLU A 359 3.80 1.77 -4.27
CA GLU A 359 2.96 1.04 -5.22
C GLU A 359 2.20 2.01 -6.12
N ALA A 360 2.77 2.34 -7.28
CA ALA A 360 2.17 3.29 -8.24
C ALA A 360 0.97 2.73 -9.01
N ALA A 361 0.64 1.44 -8.85
CA ALA A 361 -0.45 0.79 -9.55
C ALA A 361 -1.78 0.96 -8.78
N PRO A 362 -2.95 0.83 -9.46
CA PRO A 362 -4.27 1.01 -8.83
C PRO A 362 -4.61 -0.21 -7.97
N TRP A 363 -4.08 -0.23 -6.74
CA TRP A 363 -4.38 -1.22 -5.71
C TRP A 363 -4.61 -0.50 -4.38
N ASN A 364 -5.22 -1.20 -3.43
CA ASN A 364 -5.31 -0.72 -2.06
C ASN A 364 -3.98 -1.03 -1.34
N VAL A 365 -3.36 0.00 -0.74
CA VAL A 365 -1.97 -0.05 -0.27
C VAL A 365 -1.90 0.13 1.23
N GLY A 366 -1.16 -0.75 1.89
CA GLY A 366 -0.81 -0.73 3.30
C GLY A 366 0.00 -1.98 3.64
N LEU A 367 0.43 -2.14 4.89
CA LEU A 367 1.01 -3.42 5.35
C LEU A 367 0.04 -4.58 5.07
N PHE A 368 -1.25 -4.33 5.26
CA PHE A 368 -2.36 -5.14 4.79
C PHE A 368 -3.06 -4.39 3.64
N GLY A 369 -3.20 -4.98 2.46
CA GLY A 369 -3.81 -4.31 1.31
C GLY A 369 -5.34 -4.32 1.43
N LYS A 370 -5.91 -5.49 1.73
CA LYS A 370 -7.33 -5.67 2.02
C LYS A 370 -7.59 -6.58 3.21
N LEU A 371 -8.27 -6.04 4.22
CA LEU A 371 -8.84 -6.77 5.35
C LEU A 371 -10.30 -7.12 5.03
N GLY A 372 -10.65 -8.40 5.00
CA GLY A 372 -12.02 -8.89 4.76
C GLY A 372 -12.87 -8.94 6.03
N VAL A 373 -14.15 -9.28 5.88
CA VAL A 373 -15.18 -9.19 6.96
C VAL A 373 -14.83 -9.98 8.23
N SER A 374 -14.19 -11.14 8.11
CA SER A 374 -13.72 -11.93 9.27
C SER A 374 -12.31 -11.60 9.73
N GLY A 375 -11.61 -10.71 9.01
CA GLY A 375 -10.24 -10.32 9.30
C GLY A 375 -10.17 -9.41 10.51
N GLU A 376 -9.24 -9.70 11.43
CA GLU A 376 -9.00 -8.86 12.61
C GLU A 376 -7.50 -8.65 12.82
N ILE A 377 -7.09 -7.39 13.02
CA ILE A 377 -5.73 -6.97 13.36
C ILE A 377 -5.79 -6.27 14.70
N ARG A 378 -5.00 -6.72 15.68
CA ARG A 378 -5.08 -6.25 17.07
C ARG A 378 -3.72 -6.00 17.70
N ASN A 379 -3.63 -4.98 18.57
CA ASN A 379 -2.44 -4.65 19.39
C ASN A 379 -1.13 -4.49 18.60
N LEU A 380 -1.20 -3.95 17.37
CA LEU A 380 -0.07 -3.86 16.45
C LEU A 380 0.36 -2.40 16.26
N GLY A 381 1.65 -2.12 16.49
CA GLY A 381 2.29 -0.87 16.08
C GLY A 381 2.98 -0.98 14.73
N ALA A 382 2.84 0.02 13.88
CA ALA A 382 3.57 0.19 12.62
C ALA A 382 4.36 1.51 12.67
N GLU A 383 5.63 1.45 13.07
CA GLU A 383 6.45 2.63 13.36
C GLU A 383 7.31 3.04 12.16
N GLU A 384 7.44 4.34 11.93
CA GLU A 384 8.27 4.92 10.87
C GLU A 384 7.95 4.34 9.47
N VAL A 385 6.67 4.17 9.16
CA VAL A 385 6.23 3.72 7.83
C VAL A 385 6.41 4.81 6.77
N SER A 386 6.70 4.40 5.54
CA SER A 386 6.72 5.27 4.36
C SER A 386 5.92 4.58 3.25
N ILE A 387 4.63 4.92 3.18
CA ILE A 387 3.65 4.26 2.32
C ILE A 387 3.18 5.24 1.26
N THR A 388 3.53 5.00 0.00
CA THR A 388 3.02 5.75 -1.16
C THR A 388 2.20 4.82 -2.05
N GLY A 389 0.95 5.18 -2.33
CA GLY A 389 0.09 4.45 -3.27
C GLY A 389 -0.24 5.20 -4.56
N GLY A 390 -0.97 4.51 -5.43
CA GLY A 390 -1.42 4.98 -6.73
C GLY A 390 -2.81 5.63 -6.67
N GLN A 391 -3.80 4.97 -7.28
CA GLN A 391 -5.13 5.54 -7.53
C GLN A 391 -6.22 5.14 -6.53
N TYR A 392 -6.10 3.99 -5.85
CA TYR A 392 -7.07 3.58 -4.82
C TYR A 392 -6.57 3.96 -3.41
N CYS A 393 -7.19 3.36 -2.40
CA CYS A 393 -7.05 3.78 -1.03
C CYS A 393 -5.74 3.33 -0.37
N VAL A 394 -5.15 4.25 0.40
CA VAL A 394 -3.84 4.07 1.03
C VAL A 394 -3.94 4.27 2.54
N GLY A 395 -3.48 3.28 3.31
CA GLY A 395 -3.38 3.33 4.75
C GLY A 395 -1.99 2.93 5.24
N GLY A 396 -1.51 3.51 6.34
CA GLY A 396 -0.25 3.11 6.96
C GLY A 396 -0.23 1.64 7.39
N LEU A 397 -1.36 1.14 7.88
CA LEU A 397 -1.55 -0.26 8.27
C LEU A 397 -2.45 -1.02 7.30
N VAL A 398 -3.62 -0.48 6.92
CA VAL A 398 -4.61 -1.18 6.07
C VAL A 398 -5.06 -0.33 4.88
N GLY A 399 -4.95 -0.81 3.65
CA GLY A 399 -5.43 -0.10 2.45
C GLY A 399 -6.96 0.04 2.42
N GLN A 400 -7.69 -1.08 2.48
CA GLN A 400 -9.14 -1.12 2.66
C GLN A 400 -9.51 -2.13 3.75
N SER A 401 -10.38 -1.74 4.68
CA SER A 401 -10.91 -2.57 5.76
C SER A 401 -12.41 -2.81 5.62
N ASN A 402 -12.78 -4.09 5.53
CA ASN A 402 -14.11 -4.60 5.83
C ASN A 402 -14.16 -5.35 7.18
N GLY A 403 -13.02 -5.45 7.86
CA GLY A 403 -12.86 -6.21 9.11
C GLY A 403 -12.62 -5.29 10.31
N ARG A 404 -11.88 -5.79 11.31
CA ARG A 404 -11.63 -5.10 12.58
C ARG A 404 -10.18 -4.68 12.75
N VAL A 405 -9.94 -3.43 13.11
CA VAL A 405 -8.61 -2.87 13.44
C VAL A 405 -8.69 -2.30 14.84
N ILE A 406 -8.04 -2.93 15.82
CA ILE A 406 -8.31 -2.71 17.25
C ILE A 406 -7.02 -2.48 18.03
N SER A 407 -6.94 -1.41 18.82
CA SER A 407 -5.76 -1.09 19.64
C SER A 407 -4.45 -1.02 18.81
N CYS A 408 -4.56 -0.59 17.56
CA CYS A 408 -3.47 -0.51 16.61
C CYS A 408 -2.96 0.92 16.47
N TYR A 409 -1.71 1.09 16.03
CA TYR A 409 -1.21 2.42 15.70
C TYR A 409 -0.23 2.41 14.53
N ALA A 410 -0.13 3.55 13.85
CA ALA A 410 0.90 3.79 12.85
C ALA A 410 1.55 5.17 13.05
N THR A 411 2.84 5.28 12.69
CA THR A 411 3.57 6.55 12.64
C THR A 411 4.40 6.65 11.38
N GLY A 412 4.66 7.87 10.89
CA GLY A 412 5.48 8.11 9.70
C GLY A 412 4.77 8.91 8.61
N GLN A 413 4.95 8.52 7.35
CA GLN A 413 4.38 9.21 6.18
C GLN A 413 3.49 8.26 5.37
N VAL A 414 2.27 8.72 5.07
CA VAL A 414 1.33 8.04 4.18
C VAL A 414 0.91 9.02 3.08
N ALA A 415 1.05 8.62 1.81
CA ALA A 415 0.82 9.49 0.67
C ALA A 415 0.06 8.79 -0.47
N SER A 416 -0.84 9.51 -1.14
CA SER A 416 -1.38 9.09 -2.44
C SER A 416 -1.63 10.30 -3.36
N PRO A 417 -0.65 10.67 -4.21
CA PRO A 417 -0.77 11.83 -5.10
C PRO A 417 -1.89 11.72 -6.15
N GLU A 418 -2.27 10.50 -6.50
CA GLU A 418 -3.34 10.18 -7.47
C GLU A 418 -4.54 9.48 -6.82
N GLY A 419 -4.53 9.30 -5.49
CA GLY A 419 -5.47 8.41 -4.79
C GLY A 419 -6.85 8.99 -4.55
N ASP A 420 -7.85 8.12 -4.64
CA ASP A 420 -9.23 8.39 -4.24
C ASP A 420 -9.33 8.69 -2.73
N CYS A 421 -8.72 7.86 -1.88
CA CYS A 421 -8.73 8.08 -0.43
C CYS A 421 -7.40 7.76 0.29
N VAL A 422 -7.08 8.51 1.34
CA VAL A 422 -5.85 8.33 2.13
C VAL A 422 -6.15 8.48 3.61
N GLY A 423 -5.73 7.50 4.42
CA GLY A 423 -5.79 7.54 5.87
C GLY A 423 -4.44 7.23 6.50
N GLY A 424 -4.09 7.84 7.63
CA GLY A 424 -2.81 7.55 8.29
C GLY A 424 -2.71 6.09 8.78
N LEU A 425 -3.81 5.49 9.24
CA LEU A 425 -3.88 4.09 9.67
C LEU A 425 -4.61 3.21 8.66
N VAL A 426 -5.80 3.62 8.22
CA VAL A 426 -6.67 2.84 7.31
C VAL A 426 -7.05 3.71 6.11
N GLY A 427 -6.81 3.27 4.89
CA GLY A 427 -7.22 4.02 3.70
C GLY A 427 -8.73 4.17 3.64
N SER A 428 -9.45 3.06 3.46
CA SER A 428 -10.92 3.03 3.50
C SER A 428 -11.46 2.09 4.56
N ASN A 429 -12.44 2.51 5.34
CA ASN A 429 -13.18 1.67 6.29
C ASN A 429 -14.62 1.44 5.80
N PHE A 430 -14.81 0.36 5.05
CA PHE A 430 -16.04 0.03 4.33
C PHE A 430 -16.74 -1.12 5.05
N ASP A 431 -17.81 -0.86 5.80
CA ASP A 431 -18.43 -1.77 6.78
C ASP A 431 -17.50 -2.26 7.92
N GLY A 432 -16.20 -1.97 7.87
CA GLY A 432 -15.25 -2.32 8.91
C GLY A 432 -15.41 -1.49 10.19
N ARG A 433 -14.60 -1.84 11.19
CA ARG A 433 -14.59 -1.19 12.50
C ARG A 433 -13.17 -0.89 12.96
N VAL A 434 -12.89 0.38 13.25
CA VAL A 434 -11.60 0.87 13.75
C VAL A 434 -11.79 1.33 15.19
N GLU A 435 -11.09 0.69 16.14
CA GLU A 435 -11.31 0.84 17.58
C GLU A 435 -10.00 1.11 18.33
N ASP A 436 -10.02 1.96 19.36
CA ASP A 436 -8.91 2.15 20.31
C ASP A 436 -7.56 2.49 19.65
N SER A 437 -7.61 3.05 18.43
CA SER A 437 -6.47 3.09 17.50
C SER A 437 -6.03 4.52 17.18
N ARG A 438 -4.77 4.71 16.79
CA ARG A 438 -4.22 6.06 16.54
C ARG A 438 -3.25 6.18 15.37
N PHE A 439 -3.10 7.41 14.88
CA PHE A 439 -2.02 7.78 13.96
C PHE A 439 -1.27 9.01 14.46
N ASP A 440 0.05 9.03 14.29
CA ASP A 440 0.90 10.21 14.53
C ASP A 440 1.93 10.36 13.40
N GLY A 441 1.72 11.34 12.51
CA GLY A 441 2.57 11.50 11.34
C GLY A 441 2.03 12.47 10.29
N THR A 442 2.45 12.27 9.04
CA THR A 442 2.04 13.08 7.90
C THR A 442 1.18 12.27 6.94
N VAL A 443 -0.01 12.78 6.61
CA VAL A 443 -0.88 12.24 5.57
C VAL A 443 -0.99 13.25 4.42
N GLU A 444 -0.67 12.83 3.20
CA GLU A 444 -0.75 13.65 1.99
C GLU A 444 -1.62 12.95 0.93
N GLY A 445 -2.75 13.55 0.55
CA GLY A 445 -3.67 12.97 -0.43
C GLY A 445 -4.28 14.01 -1.35
N ARG A 446 -5.33 13.60 -2.08
CA ARG A 446 -6.01 14.46 -3.05
C ARG A 446 -7.49 14.67 -2.74
N TYR A 447 -8.29 13.60 -2.80
CA TYR A 447 -9.75 13.71 -2.89
C TYR A 447 -10.50 13.47 -1.59
N VAL A 448 -10.08 12.48 -0.81
CA VAL A 448 -10.64 12.19 0.52
C VAL A 448 -9.48 11.84 1.45
N VAL A 449 -9.21 12.67 2.45
CA VAL A 449 -7.97 12.58 3.23
C VAL A 449 -8.26 12.69 4.71
N GLY A 450 -8.04 11.60 5.45
CA GLY A 450 -8.14 11.57 6.91
C GLY A 450 -6.78 11.38 7.56
N GLY A 451 -6.52 12.01 8.70
CA GLY A 451 -5.33 11.71 9.50
C GLY A 451 -5.33 10.29 10.08
N LEU A 452 -6.50 9.68 10.32
CA LEU A 452 -6.60 8.28 10.76
C LEU A 452 -7.18 7.36 9.68
N VAL A 453 -8.37 7.68 9.18
CA VAL A 453 -9.12 6.88 8.19
C VAL A 453 -9.46 7.76 7.00
N GLY A 454 -9.21 7.37 5.75
CA GLY A 454 -9.58 8.18 4.59
C GLY A 454 -11.09 8.42 4.52
N ASP A 455 -11.85 7.34 4.30
CA ASP A 455 -13.31 7.37 4.37
C ASP A 455 -13.87 6.27 5.31
N THR A 456 -15.02 6.55 5.91
CA THR A 456 -15.84 5.57 6.62
C THR A 456 -17.18 5.45 5.91
N VAL A 457 -17.52 4.23 5.47
CA VAL A 457 -18.76 3.93 4.74
C VAL A 457 -19.50 2.81 5.47
N ARG A 458 -20.79 3.01 5.72
CA ARG A 458 -21.69 1.98 6.25
C ARG A 458 -22.71 1.55 5.20
N LEU A 459 -22.79 0.25 4.93
CA LEU A 459 -23.87 -0.40 4.16
C LEU A 459 -24.63 -1.45 5.01
N ASP A 460 -23.99 -2.00 6.05
CA ASP A 460 -24.61 -2.88 7.06
C ASP A 460 -24.83 -2.11 8.39
N PRO A 461 -25.97 -2.24 9.09
CA PRO A 461 -26.23 -1.57 10.37
C PRO A 461 -25.17 -1.75 11.46
N ASP A 462 -24.42 -2.87 11.48
CA ASP A 462 -23.38 -3.14 12.48
C ASP A 462 -21.97 -2.66 12.03
N GLY A 463 -21.84 -2.09 10.83
CA GLY A 463 -20.57 -1.72 10.19
C GLY A 463 -20.24 -0.21 10.21
N GLY A 464 -19.14 0.15 9.55
CA GLY A 464 -18.80 1.54 9.23
C GLY A 464 -18.58 2.42 10.47
N THR A 465 -17.76 1.95 11.41
CA THR A 465 -17.56 2.60 12.71
C THR A 465 -16.09 2.93 12.98
N VAL A 466 -15.82 4.15 13.43
CA VAL A 466 -14.55 4.60 14.01
C VAL A 466 -14.82 5.07 15.45
N VAL A 467 -14.22 4.42 16.44
CA VAL A 467 -14.55 4.64 17.85
C VAL A 467 -13.33 4.64 18.78
N ASN A 468 -13.27 5.62 19.69
CA ASN A 468 -12.18 5.76 20.68
C ASN A 468 -10.80 5.88 20.01
N CYS A 469 -10.71 6.67 18.93
CA CYS A 469 -9.52 6.78 18.10
C CYS A 469 -8.98 8.20 18.02
N SER A 470 -7.65 8.36 17.85
CA SER A 470 -6.99 9.66 17.85
C SER A 470 -6.03 9.89 16.67
N SER A 471 -5.86 11.14 16.27
CA SER A 471 -4.98 11.53 15.17
C SER A 471 -4.12 12.77 15.52
N ALA A 472 -2.81 12.65 15.33
CA ALA A 472 -1.83 13.72 15.52
C ALA A 472 -0.95 13.92 14.27
N GLY A 473 -0.30 15.09 14.19
CA GLY A 473 0.61 15.44 13.11
C GLY A 473 -0.01 16.37 12.06
N SER A 474 0.14 16.06 10.77
CA SER A 474 -0.25 16.93 9.65
C SER A 474 -1.08 16.17 8.60
N VAL A 475 -2.18 16.76 8.15
CA VAL A 475 -3.05 16.20 7.11
C VAL A 475 -3.18 17.24 6.00
N VAL A 476 -2.81 16.86 4.77
CA VAL A 476 -2.83 17.74 3.60
C VAL A 476 -3.60 17.08 2.46
N GLY A 477 -4.63 17.76 1.94
CA GLY A 477 -5.41 17.31 0.79
C GLY A 477 -5.87 18.47 -0.09
N ILE A 478 -6.72 18.20 -1.09
CA ILE A 478 -7.34 19.23 -1.93
C ILE A 478 -8.84 19.32 -1.63
N GLU A 479 -9.49 18.17 -1.50
CA GLU A 479 -10.92 18.04 -1.22
C GLU A 479 -11.12 17.09 -0.01
N GLN A 480 -12.23 17.25 0.72
CA GLN A 480 -12.72 16.35 1.78
C GLN A 480 -11.63 15.91 2.77
N VAL A 481 -11.10 16.88 3.52
CA VAL A 481 -9.94 16.67 4.40
C VAL A 481 -10.37 16.79 5.87
N GLY A 482 -10.03 15.79 6.68
CA GLY A 482 -10.29 15.80 8.12
C GLY A 482 -9.17 15.21 8.96
N GLY A 483 -9.13 15.57 10.25
CA GLY A 483 -8.14 15.03 11.18
C GLY A 483 -8.32 13.54 11.45
N ILE A 484 -9.54 13.09 11.74
CA ILE A 484 -9.87 11.66 11.88
C ILE A 484 -10.27 11.08 10.53
N ALA A 485 -11.26 11.68 9.85
CA ALA A 485 -11.81 11.16 8.60
C ALA A 485 -11.93 12.22 7.50
N GLY A 486 -11.56 11.90 6.26
CA GLY A 486 -11.85 12.76 5.11
C GLY A 486 -13.35 12.81 4.84
N ALA A 487 -13.99 11.64 4.79
CA ALA A 487 -15.43 11.49 4.64
C ALA A 487 -16.03 10.48 5.64
N ASN A 488 -17.23 10.76 6.11
CA ASN A 488 -18.08 9.82 6.85
C ASN A 488 -19.43 9.72 6.13
N VAL A 489 -19.78 8.54 5.63
CA VAL A 489 -20.95 8.29 4.76
C VAL A 489 -21.78 7.18 5.40
N GLU A 490 -22.97 7.53 5.91
CA GLU A 490 -23.81 6.66 6.78
C GLU A 490 -23.13 6.13 8.07
N GLY A 491 -21.81 6.30 8.23
CA GLY A 491 -21.00 5.73 9.31
C GLY A 491 -21.03 6.52 10.62
N THR A 492 -20.40 5.93 11.64
CA THR A 492 -20.29 6.52 12.99
C THR A 492 -18.85 6.85 13.33
N VAL A 493 -18.59 8.12 13.65
CA VAL A 493 -17.34 8.58 14.29
C VAL A 493 -17.67 8.98 15.72
N SER A 494 -17.13 8.29 16.72
CA SER A 494 -17.51 8.52 18.12
C SER A 494 -16.35 8.42 19.11
N LYS A 495 -16.32 9.30 20.12
CA LYS A 495 -15.22 9.37 21.10
C LYS A 495 -13.84 9.53 20.44
N CYS A 496 -13.79 10.32 19.37
CA CYS A 496 -12.56 10.51 18.60
C CYS A 496 -11.97 11.91 18.81
N ASP A 497 -10.65 12.03 18.69
CA ASP A 497 -9.97 13.32 18.76
C ASP A 497 -8.90 13.56 17.71
N SER A 498 -8.82 14.82 17.28
CA SER A 498 -7.79 15.30 16.36
C SER A 498 -7.02 16.48 16.95
N SER A 499 -5.69 16.34 16.97
CA SER A 499 -4.76 17.46 17.14
C SER A 499 -3.99 17.78 15.84
N CYS A 500 -4.46 17.27 14.70
CA CYS A 500 -3.79 17.44 13.41
C CYS A 500 -3.85 18.89 12.90
N SER A 501 -2.75 19.38 12.34
CA SER A 501 -2.78 20.54 11.44
C SER A 501 -3.42 20.10 10.12
N VAL A 502 -4.64 20.55 9.83
CA VAL A 502 -5.40 20.16 8.64
C VAL A 502 -5.32 21.26 7.58
N VAL A 503 -4.85 20.90 6.38
CA VAL A 503 -4.70 21.81 5.25
C VAL A 503 -5.41 21.26 4.01
N GLY A 504 -6.25 22.06 3.36
CA GLY A 504 -6.80 21.69 2.05
C GLY A 504 -7.74 22.72 1.45
N GLY A 505 -8.29 22.43 0.27
CA GLY A 505 -9.07 23.41 -0.50
C GLY A 505 -10.54 23.50 -0.08
N ASN A 506 -11.29 22.40 -0.21
CA ASN A 506 -12.75 22.38 -0.20
C ASN A 506 -13.33 21.25 0.67
N GLY A 507 -14.24 21.57 1.60
CA GLY A 507 -14.83 20.58 2.52
C GLY A 507 -13.82 20.12 3.58
N ILE A 508 -13.39 21.05 4.43
CA ILE A 508 -12.25 20.86 5.35
C ILE A 508 -12.72 20.96 6.79
N GLY A 509 -12.46 19.93 7.59
CA GLY A 509 -12.85 19.85 9.00
C GLY A 509 -11.66 19.52 9.92
N GLY A 510 -11.65 20.02 11.15
CA GLY A 510 -10.63 19.62 12.13
C GLY A 510 -10.72 18.14 12.54
N LEU A 511 -11.93 17.56 12.52
CA LEU A 511 -12.20 16.15 12.81
C LEU A 511 -12.61 15.37 11.55
N VAL A 512 -13.65 15.84 10.84
CA VAL A 512 -14.21 15.17 9.66
C VAL A 512 -14.36 16.16 8.51
N GLY A 513 -13.83 15.86 7.31
CA GLY A 513 -13.98 16.75 6.15
C GLY A 513 -15.44 16.93 5.76
N VAL A 514 -16.13 15.82 5.49
CA VAL A 514 -17.55 15.79 5.12
C VAL A 514 -18.34 14.69 5.84
N ASN A 515 -19.57 15.00 6.27
CA ASN A 515 -20.48 14.09 6.97
C ASN A 515 -21.78 13.93 6.15
N PHE A 516 -21.94 12.79 5.47
CA PHE A 516 -22.96 12.53 4.47
C PHE A 516 -24.05 11.55 4.94
N GLU A 517 -25.28 11.79 4.48
CA GLU A 517 -26.45 10.90 4.67
C GLU A 517 -26.71 10.59 6.16
N GLU A 518 -27.10 9.37 6.54
CA GLU A 518 -27.42 9.00 7.94
C GLU A 518 -26.17 8.82 8.83
N SER A 519 -25.16 9.68 8.66
CA SER A 519 -23.88 9.63 9.39
C SER A 519 -23.95 10.34 10.74
N ILE A 520 -23.24 9.77 11.72
CA ILE A 520 -23.22 10.23 13.11
C ILE A 520 -21.80 10.65 13.51
N ILE A 521 -21.65 11.86 14.03
CA ILE A 521 -20.47 12.30 14.78
C ILE A 521 -20.92 12.56 16.22
N SER A 522 -20.35 11.86 17.20
CA SER A 522 -20.76 11.98 18.60
C SER A 522 -19.60 12.01 19.58
N SER A 523 -19.73 12.76 20.67
CA SER A 523 -18.75 12.78 21.76
C SER A 523 -17.30 12.98 21.30
N SER A 524 -17.04 13.83 20.29
CA SER A 524 -15.74 13.91 19.61
C SER A 524 -15.23 15.36 19.50
N TYR A 525 -13.93 15.56 19.30
CA TYR A 525 -13.38 16.92 19.28
C TYR A 525 -12.14 17.15 18.41
N ALA A 526 -11.92 18.40 18.01
CA ALA A 526 -10.74 18.81 17.27
C ALA A 526 -10.07 20.05 17.90
N THR A 527 -8.76 19.95 18.11
CA THR A 527 -7.91 21.01 18.70
C THR A 527 -6.89 21.58 17.73
N GLY A 528 -6.57 20.86 16.65
CA GLY A 528 -5.61 21.29 15.64
C GLY A 528 -6.14 22.37 14.70
N ASP A 529 -5.23 23.15 14.12
CA ASP A 529 -5.56 24.27 13.23
C ASP A 529 -6.05 23.78 11.86
N VAL A 530 -7.07 24.46 11.33
CA VAL A 530 -7.69 24.19 10.02
C VAL A 530 -7.40 25.37 9.08
N ILE A 531 -6.72 25.09 7.98
CA ILE A 531 -6.27 26.09 7.00
C ILE A 531 -6.76 25.70 5.61
N ALA A 532 -7.61 26.55 5.02
CA ALA A 532 -8.15 26.34 3.69
C ALA A 532 -8.17 27.62 2.85
N ASP A 533 -8.05 27.44 1.53
CA ASP A 533 -8.05 28.51 0.54
C ASP A 533 -9.37 28.63 -0.26
N VAL A 534 -10.33 27.71 -0.06
CA VAL A 534 -11.67 27.76 -0.69
C VAL A 534 -12.81 27.70 0.36
N ASN A 535 -13.74 26.75 0.27
CA ASN A 535 -15.05 26.84 0.92
C ASN A 535 -15.34 25.64 1.86
N PHE A 536 -16.37 25.80 2.69
CA PHE A 536 -16.91 24.78 3.60
C PHE A 536 -15.84 24.35 4.61
N VAL A 537 -15.51 25.27 5.52
CA VAL A 537 -14.36 25.15 6.43
C VAL A 537 -14.85 25.21 7.87
N GLY A 538 -14.69 24.11 8.61
CA GLY A 538 -15.16 24.01 9.99
C GLY A 538 -14.08 23.54 10.95
N GLY A 539 -14.09 24.05 12.19
CA GLY A 539 -13.16 23.58 13.21
C GLY A 539 -13.41 22.13 13.65
N LEU A 540 -14.61 21.58 13.43
CA LEU A 540 -14.94 20.16 13.59
C LEU A 540 -15.25 19.51 12.24
N VAL A 541 -16.20 20.08 11.48
CA VAL A 541 -16.71 19.49 10.23
C VAL A 541 -16.79 20.51 9.08
N GLY A 542 -16.25 20.19 7.91
CA GLY A 542 -16.30 21.10 6.75
C GLY A 542 -17.72 21.27 6.20
N PHE A 543 -18.35 20.17 5.83
CA PHE A 543 -19.72 20.11 5.29
C PHE A 543 -20.50 18.96 5.91
N THR A 544 -21.78 19.18 6.25
CA THR A 544 -22.69 18.12 6.73
C THR A 544 -24.03 18.16 6.00
N SER A 545 -24.55 16.98 5.63
CA SER A 545 -25.67 16.81 4.68
C SER A 545 -26.96 16.28 5.32
N SER A 546 -28.05 16.20 4.55
CA SER A 546 -29.36 15.86 5.11
C SER A 546 -29.42 14.43 5.63
N GLY A 547 -29.97 14.28 6.84
CA GLY A 547 -29.99 13.02 7.58
C GLY A 547 -28.86 12.87 8.60
N ALA A 548 -27.79 13.68 8.50
CA ALA A 548 -26.63 13.54 9.35
C ALA A 548 -26.82 14.20 10.73
N GLU A 549 -26.13 13.69 11.74
CA GLU A 549 -26.17 14.17 13.12
C GLU A 549 -24.77 14.45 13.67
N ILE A 550 -24.63 15.59 14.35
CA ILE A 550 -23.45 15.96 15.14
C ILE A 550 -23.91 16.26 16.57
N ALA A 551 -23.52 15.41 17.52
CA ALA A 551 -23.92 15.49 18.91
C ALA A 551 -22.71 15.59 19.86
N ASP A 552 -22.87 16.30 20.97
CA ASP A 552 -21.93 16.33 22.10
C ASP A 552 -20.46 16.53 21.69
N SER A 553 -20.18 17.44 20.76
CA SER A 553 -18.86 17.53 20.09
C SER A 553 -18.34 18.97 20.03
N TYR A 554 -17.02 19.16 19.97
CA TYR A 554 -16.46 20.52 20.04
C TYR A 554 -15.16 20.77 19.28
N SER A 555 -14.89 22.04 19.00
CA SER A 555 -13.67 22.50 18.34
C SER A 555 -12.97 23.65 19.08
N THR A 556 -11.64 23.64 19.12
CA THR A 556 -10.83 24.72 19.71
C THR A 556 -9.69 25.23 18.83
N GLY A 557 -9.36 24.54 17.74
CA GLY A 557 -8.32 24.98 16.79
C GLY A 557 -8.72 26.22 16.01
N SER A 558 -7.75 26.96 15.48
CA SER A 558 -8.05 28.11 14.60
C SER A 558 -8.59 27.64 13.25
N VAL A 559 -9.53 28.39 12.69
CA VAL A 559 -10.17 28.07 11.41
C VAL A 559 -9.95 29.24 10.46
N THR A 560 -9.22 28.99 9.37
CA THR A 560 -8.98 29.98 8.29
C THR A 560 -9.51 29.43 6.98
N GLY A 561 -10.38 30.17 6.30
CA GLY A 561 -11.03 29.74 5.05
C GLY A 561 -11.36 30.89 4.09
N GLY A 562 -11.94 30.55 2.93
CA GLY A 562 -12.45 31.51 1.94
C GLY A 562 -13.90 31.93 2.24
N ASP A 563 -14.86 31.04 2.01
CA ASP A 563 -16.30 31.25 2.29
C ASP A 563 -16.89 30.08 3.10
N TYR A 564 -18.01 30.33 3.77
CA TYR A 564 -18.69 29.36 4.66
C TYR A 564 -17.74 28.80 5.73
N VAL A 565 -17.23 29.69 6.57
CA VAL A 565 -16.26 29.39 7.63
C VAL A 565 -16.96 29.39 9.00
N GLY A 566 -17.01 28.23 9.66
CA GLY A 566 -17.62 28.09 10.99
C GLY A 566 -16.61 27.64 12.03
N GLY A 567 -16.73 28.15 13.26
CA GLY A 567 -15.91 27.64 14.36
C GLY A 567 -16.11 26.14 14.60
N LEU A 568 -17.32 25.61 14.43
CA LEU A 568 -17.63 24.17 14.49
C LEU A 568 -17.85 23.59 13.09
N ALA A 569 -18.83 24.11 12.34
CA ALA A 569 -19.23 23.56 11.04
C ALA A 569 -19.23 24.61 9.92
N GLY A 570 -18.60 24.31 8.79
CA GLY A 570 -18.52 25.22 7.64
C GLY A 570 -19.89 25.44 7.00
N GLU A 571 -20.49 24.38 6.44
CA GLU A 571 -21.87 24.37 5.94
C GLU A 571 -22.69 23.22 6.54
N VAL A 572 -23.95 23.53 6.84
CA VAL A 572 -24.95 22.60 7.37
C VAL A 572 -26.14 22.55 6.40
N LEU A 573 -26.38 21.42 5.77
CA LEU A 573 -27.49 21.19 4.85
C LEU A 573 -28.44 20.13 5.42
N GLY A 574 -29.56 20.51 6.02
CA GLY A 574 -30.62 19.59 6.47
C GLY A 574 -30.21 18.55 7.54
N SER A 575 -29.10 18.76 8.25
CA SER A 575 -28.59 17.94 9.36
C SER A 575 -28.91 18.52 10.75
N ALA A 576 -28.78 17.70 11.79
CA ALA A 576 -28.92 18.10 13.19
C ALA A 576 -27.57 18.39 13.84
N ILE A 577 -27.47 19.47 14.62
CA ILE A 577 -26.33 19.78 15.48
C ILE A 577 -26.85 20.09 16.89
N THR A 578 -26.45 19.29 17.87
CA THR A 578 -26.96 19.34 19.25
C THR A 578 -25.82 19.23 20.25
N ASN A 579 -25.91 19.95 21.37
CA ASN A 579 -24.91 19.96 22.45
C ASN A 579 -23.46 20.18 21.99
N CYS A 580 -23.25 21.00 20.97
CA CYS A 580 -21.91 21.24 20.42
C CYS A 580 -21.36 22.61 20.83
N TYR A 581 -20.03 22.76 20.85
CA TYR A 581 -19.44 24.10 21.03
C TYR A 581 -18.16 24.38 20.24
N SER A 582 -17.88 25.66 20.01
CA SER A 582 -16.63 26.13 19.41
C SER A 582 -15.95 27.23 20.24
N CYS A 583 -14.64 27.12 20.39
CA CYS A 583 -13.82 28.11 21.11
C CYS A 583 -12.56 28.58 20.35
N GLY A 584 -12.32 28.12 19.12
CA GLY A 584 -11.21 28.58 18.29
C GLY A 584 -11.54 29.82 17.44
N PRO A 585 -10.54 30.65 17.06
CA PRO A 585 -10.75 31.82 16.23
C PRO A 585 -11.12 31.45 14.79
N ALA A 586 -12.14 32.11 14.22
CA ALA A 586 -12.63 31.87 12.86
C ALA A 586 -12.35 33.08 11.94
N THR A 587 -11.68 32.86 10.81
CA THR A 587 -11.29 33.89 9.84
C THR A 587 -11.68 33.47 8.44
N GLY A 588 -12.41 34.33 7.72
CA GLY A 588 -12.79 34.10 6.33
C GLY A 588 -13.11 35.38 5.56
N SER A 589 -13.34 35.24 4.26
CA SER A 589 -13.59 36.34 3.32
C SER A 589 -15.06 36.54 2.95
N GLY A 590 -15.90 35.51 3.13
CA GLY A 590 -17.35 35.54 2.91
C GLY A 590 -18.16 35.43 4.21
N TYR A 591 -19.03 34.43 4.29
CA TYR A 591 -19.79 34.11 5.49
C TYR A 591 -18.89 33.45 6.54
N VAL A 592 -18.81 34.08 7.71
CA VAL A 592 -18.06 33.60 8.86
C VAL A 592 -18.98 33.61 10.08
N GLY A 593 -19.02 32.51 10.83
CA GLY A 593 -19.82 32.39 12.04
C GLY A 593 -19.07 31.73 13.19
N GLY A 594 -19.35 32.20 14.41
CA GLY A 594 -18.70 31.67 15.62
C GLY A 594 -18.90 30.17 15.80
N LEU A 595 -20.09 29.64 15.48
CA LEU A 595 -20.38 28.21 15.43
C LEU A 595 -20.50 27.69 13.99
N ILE A 596 -21.36 28.33 13.19
CA ILE A 596 -21.80 27.84 11.88
C ILE A 596 -21.53 28.86 10.77
N GLY A 597 -20.83 28.44 9.70
CA GLY A 597 -20.51 29.30 8.55
C GLY A 597 -21.69 29.56 7.63
N HIS A 598 -22.47 28.51 7.31
CA HIS A 598 -23.74 28.56 6.57
C HIS A 598 -24.70 27.47 7.03
N ASN A 599 -26.01 27.73 6.93
CA ASN A 599 -27.06 26.77 7.29
C ASN A 599 -28.22 26.85 6.29
N GLU A 600 -28.48 25.75 5.60
CA GLU A 600 -29.63 25.51 4.73
C GLU A 600 -30.46 24.36 5.32
N GLU A 601 -31.61 24.68 5.90
CA GLU A 601 -32.58 23.73 6.50
C GLU A 601 -32.08 22.87 7.68
N GLY A 602 -30.83 23.06 8.16
CA GLY A 602 -30.29 22.38 9.33
C GLY A 602 -30.84 22.87 10.67
N VAL A 603 -30.90 21.96 11.64
CA VAL A 603 -31.46 22.19 12.99
C VAL A 603 -30.31 22.27 13.99
N ILE A 604 -30.04 23.47 14.50
CA ILE A 604 -28.98 23.73 15.48
C ILE A 604 -29.65 24.01 16.83
N THR A 605 -29.38 23.16 17.82
CA THR A 605 -30.01 23.20 19.15
C THR A 605 -28.96 23.13 20.25
N GLU A 606 -29.20 23.85 21.35
CA GLU A 606 -28.39 23.80 22.59
C GLU A 606 -26.88 23.83 22.37
N SER A 607 -26.42 24.64 21.40
CA SER A 607 -25.02 24.69 20.95
C SER A 607 -24.44 26.10 21.06
N PHE A 608 -23.17 26.21 21.43
CA PHE A 608 -22.57 27.46 21.95
C PHE A 608 -21.26 27.84 21.28
N TRP A 609 -20.92 29.14 21.26
CA TRP A 609 -19.61 29.59 20.79
C TRP A 609 -19.03 30.70 21.67
N GLY A 610 -17.71 30.65 21.87
CA GLY A 610 -16.98 31.64 22.66
C GLY A 610 -16.84 32.97 21.92
N VAL A 611 -17.50 34.03 22.41
CA VAL A 611 -17.52 35.32 21.72
C VAL A 611 -16.14 35.98 21.68
N GLU A 612 -15.37 35.96 22.77
CA GLU A 612 -14.05 36.59 22.78
C GLU A 612 -12.98 35.73 22.08
N SER A 613 -13.10 34.40 22.12
CA SER A 613 -12.09 33.49 21.58
C SER A 613 -12.24 33.25 20.08
N SER A 614 -13.46 33.31 19.55
CA SER A 614 -13.76 33.14 18.12
C SER A 614 -13.31 34.31 17.24
N GLY A 615 -13.07 35.49 17.83
CA GLY A 615 -12.69 36.71 17.10
C GLY A 615 -13.80 37.32 16.24
N VAL A 616 -14.99 36.72 16.22
CA VAL A 616 -16.17 37.19 15.46
C VAL A 616 -17.26 37.70 16.40
N SER A 617 -18.12 38.60 15.90
CA SER A 617 -19.18 39.22 16.70
C SER A 617 -20.56 38.55 16.54
N ILE A 618 -20.71 37.62 15.60
CA ILE A 618 -21.97 36.94 15.28
C ILE A 618 -21.73 35.49 14.82
N SER A 619 -22.76 34.65 14.97
CA SER A 619 -22.93 33.37 14.28
C SER A 619 -24.32 33.38 13.63
N PRO A 620 -24.50 33.96 12.44
CA PRO A 620 -25.82 34.31 11.91
C PRO A 620 -26.68 33.11 11.50
N PHE A 621 -26.08 31.91 11.42
CA PHE A 621 -26.70 30.68 10.91
C PHE A 621 -27.01 29.63 11.99
N GLY A 622 -26.61 29.87 13.24
CA GLY A 622 -26.90 28.97 14.36
C GLY A 622 -25.94 29.17 15.54
N GLY A 623 -26.34 28.67 16.71
CA GLY A 623 -25.55 28.68 17.94
C GLY A 623 -25.63 29.97 18.76
N THR A 624 -25.62 29.82 20.08
CA THR A 624 -25.71 30.93 21.03
C THR A 624 -24.32 31.40 21.45
N GLY A 625 -24.02 32.69 21.24
CA GLY A 625 -22.75 33.28 21.65
C GLY A 625 -22.71 33.49 23.17
N GLN A 626 -21.66 33.00 23.81
CA GLN A 626 -21.45 33.08 25.26
C GLN A 626 -20.13 33.78 25.58
N SER A 627 -20.04 34.45 26.73
CA SER A 627 -18.76 34.99 27.19
C SER A 627 -17.82 33.88 27.65
N THR A 628 -16.53 34.15 27.71
CA THR A 628 -15.52 33.24 28.28
C THR A 628 -15.81 32.89 29.75
N GLY A 629 -16.59 33.71 30.48
CA GLY A 629 -17.05 33.35 31.82
C GLY A 629 -18.19 32.34 31.80
N ASP A 630 -19.20 32.57 30.96
CA ASP A 630 -20.39 31.72 30.85
C ASP A 630 -20.03 30.35 30.24
N MET A 631 -19.11 30.33 29.26
CA MET A 631 -18.51 29.10 28.68
C MET A 631 -17.71 28.28 29.69
N ARG A 632 -17.48 28.77 30.92
CA ARG A 632 -16.77 28.09 32.02
C ARG A 632 -17.67 27.81 33.23
N SER A 633 -18.99 27.96 33.07
CA SER A 633 -19.98 27.76 34.14
C SER A 633 -20.89 26.60 33.74
N SER A 634 -20.97 25.53 34.55
CA SER A 634 -21.83 24.36 34.24
C SER A 634 -23.29 24.77 34.05
N SER A 635 -23.77 25.76 34.81
CA SER A 635 -25.14 26.28 34.73
C SER A 635 -25.54 26.68 33.32
N THR A 636 -24.63 27.23 32.52
CA THR A 636 -24.87 27.66 31.14
C THR A 636 -25.33 26.50 30.25
N PHE A 637 -24.78 25.31 30.49
CA PHE A 637 -24.99 24.11 29.69
C PHE A 637 -26.10 23.22 30.30
N VAL A 638 -26.13 23.10 31.64
CA VAL A 638 -27.19 22.36 32.36
C VAL A 638 -28.57 23.03 32.17
N GLU A 639 -28.65 24.36 32.16
CA GLU A 639 -29.91 25.07 31.85
C GLU A 639 -30.35 24.87 30.38
N ALA A 640 -29.43 24.50 29.49
CA ALA A 640 -29.69 24.11 28.11
C ALA A 640 -29.93 22.60 27.93
N GLY A 641 -29.83 21.81 29.00
CA GLY A 641 -30.10 20.37 28.98
C GLY A 641 -28.92 19.46 28.65
N TRP A 642 -27.67 19.94 28.77
CA TRP A 642 -26.48 19.08 28.62
C TRP A 642 -26.30 18.20 29.86
N ASP A 643 -26.11 16.90 29.65
CA ASP A 643 -25.87 15.91 30.70
C ASP A 643 -24.46 16.06 31.30
N PHE A 644 -24.41 16.53 32.55
CA PHE A 644 -23.18 16.79 33.29
C PHE A 644 -23.00 15.84 34.49
N VAL A 645 -21.74 15.44 34.73
CA VAL A 645 -21.34 14.61 35.87
C VAL A 645 -21.98 15.09 37.17
N GLY A 646 -22.82 14.23 37.75
CA GLY A 646 -23.38 14.43 39.09
C GLY A 646 -24.69 15.23 39.16
N GLU A 647 -25.34 15.51 38.03
CA GLU A 647 -26.78 15.77 38.01
C GLU A 647 -27.55 14.63 37.30
N THR A 648 -28.89 14.72 37.25
CA THR A 648 -29.74 13.61 36.80
C THR A 648 -31.06 14.10 36.17
N VAL A 649 -31.10 15.34 35.67
CA VAL A 649 -32.36 16.00 35.28
C VAL A 649 -32.62 15.87 33.77
N ASN A 650 -31.56 15.82 32.98
CA ASN A 650 -31.55 15.73 31.51
C ASN A 650 -31.03 14.37 31.00
N GLY A 651 -30.28 13.63 31.82
CA GLY A 651 -29.73 12.30 31.54
C GLY A 651 -29.18 11.62 32.79
N THR A 652 -28.46 10.52 32.58
CA THR A 652 -27.63 9.78 33.56
C THR A 652 -26.41 9.17 32.87
N GLU A 653 -26.09 9.67 31.68
CA GLU A 653 -25.03 9.21 30.79
C GLU A 653 -23.71 9.93 31.11
N ASP A 654 -23.75 10.99 31.94
CA ASP A 654 -22.60 11.74 32.46
C ASP A 654 -21.63 12.12 31.32
N ILE A 655 -22.13 12.79 30.28
CA ILE A 655 -21.39 13.04 29.02
C ILE A 655 -20.30 14.10 29.23
N TRP A 656 -20.62 15.14 30.00
CA TRP A 656 -19.79 16.33 30.16
C TRP A 656 -19.32 16.55 31.61
N SER A 657 -18.13 17.12 31.76
CA SER A 657 -17.63 17.61 33.04
C SER A 657 -16.90 18.93 32.86
N ILE A 658 -16.94 19.78 33.89
CA ILE A 658 -16.32 21.11 33.87
C ILE A 658 -15.86 21.48 35.27
N CYS A 659 -14.78 22.23 35.33
CA CYS A 659 -14.28 22.83 36.55
C CYS A 659 -14.62 24.32 36.56
N GLU A 660 -15.56 24.69 37.44
CA GLU A 660 -16.17 26.02 37.54
C GLU A 660 -15.16 27.17 37.41
N GLY A 661 -15.43 28.07 36.45
CA GLY A 661 -14.61 29.24 36.12
C GLY A 661 -13.21 28.95 35.54
N THR A 662 -12.80 27.68 35.48
CA THR A 662 -11.41 27.28 35.25
C THR A 662 -11.18 26.81 33.82
N ASN A 663 -11.93 25.81 33.36
CA ASN A 663 -11.84 25.24 32.02
C ASN A 663 -13.19 25.31 31.27
N PHE A 664 -13.15 24.99 29.98
CA PHE A 664 -14.35 24.75 29.17
C PHE A 664 -14.86 23.32 29.42
N PRO A 665 -16.12 22.97 29.05
CA PRO A 665 -16.60 21.59 29.14
C PRO A 665 -15.64 20.61 28.49
N ARG A 666 -15.47 19.45 29.12
CA ARG A 666 -14.73 18.31 28.57
C ARG A 666 -15.63 17.09 28.54
N LEU A 667 -15.43 16.26 27.53
CA LEU A 667 -16.13 14.98 27.45
C LEU A 667 -15.54 14.02 28.48
N THR A 668 -16.37 13.29 29.21
CA THR A 668 -15.92 12.50 30.37
C THR A 668 -14.91 11.42 30.03
N TRP A 669 -14.97 10.86 28.82
CA TRP A 669 -13.99 9.87 28.36
C TRP A 669 -12.56 10.43 28.19
N GLN A 670 -12.39 11.76 28.10
CA GLN A 670 -11.07 12.41 28.07
C GLN A 670 -10.41 12.49 29.46
N ILE A 671 -11.21 12.38 30.51
CA ILE A 671 -10.81 12.63 31.88
C ILE A 671 -10.17 11.35 32.41
N PRO A 672 -8.96 11.40 32.99
CA PRO A 672 -8.37 10.23 33.62
C PRO A 672 -9.32 9.67 34.67
N VAL A 673 -9.47 8.34 34.74
CA VAL A 673 -10.35 7.67 35.73
C VAL A 673 -9.98 7.96 37.19
N ALA A 674 -8.84 8.62 37.43
CA ALA A 674 -8.33 9.07 38.71
C ALA A 674 -8.43 10.61 38.95
N ASP A 675 -9.04 11.38 38.04
CA ASP A 675 -9.36 12.80 38.18
C ASP A 675 -10.86 12.93 38.49
N TRP A 676 -11.19 13.22 39.76
CA TRP A 676 -12.57 13.17 40.26
C TRP A 676 -13.12 14.53 40.72
N ILE A 677 -12.25 15.43 41.17
CA ILE A 677 -12.71 16.65 41.87
C ILE A 677 -12.93 17.82 40.91
N CYS A 678 -12.19 17.88 39.81
CA CYS A 678 -12.25 18.96 38.82
C CYS A 678 -11.34 18.57 37.66
N PRO A 679 -11.80 18.49 36.39
CA PRO A 679 -11.00 18.03 35.24
C PRO A 679 -9.80 18.94 34.90
N ASN A 680 -8.77 18.89 35.73
CA ASN A 680 -7.55 19.69 35.73
C ASN A 680 -6.27 18.84 35.84
N GLY A 681 -6.43 17.51 35.89
CA GLY A 681 -5.39 16.51 35.97
C GLY A 681 -5.21 15.93 37.38
N VAL A 682 -4.79 14.67 37.44
CA VAL A 682 -4.72 13.85 38.66
C VAL A 682 -3.78 14.49 39.68
N GLY A 683 -4.37 15.03 40.76
CA GLY A 683 -3.66 15.87 41.72
C GLY A 683 -3.68 15.37 43.16
N MET A 684 -3.22 16.24 44.06
CA MET A 684 -3.25 16.00 45.52
C MET A 684 -4.69 16.03 46.08
N GLU A 685 -5.60 16.72 45.41
CA GLU A 685 -7.03 16.74 45.75
C GLU A 685 -7.63 15.36 45.45
N ASP A 686 -7.38 14.82 44.26
CA ASP A 686 -7.80 13.47 43.88
C ASP A 686 -7.12 12.38 44.70
N PHE A 687 -5.86 12.55 45.07
CA PHE A 687 -5.19 11.63 46.01
C PHE A 687 -5.89 11.60 47.38
N SER A 688 -6.46 12.73 47.81
CA SER A 688 -7.24 12.81 49.04
C SER A 688 -8.59 12.10 48.89
N TYR A 689 -9.23 12.17 47.72
CA TYR A 689 -10.43 11.41 47.39
C TYR A 689 -10.13 9.90 47.30
N PHE A 690 -9.07 9.52 46.58
CA PHE A 690 -8.57 8.16 46.46
C PHE A 690 -8.32 7.52 47.83
N GLY A 691 -7.61 8.21 48.72
CA GLY A 691 -7.37 7.73 50.09
C GLY A 691 -8.66 7.56 50.92
N ALA A 692 -9.68 8.37 50.68
CA ALA A 692 -10.99 8.22 51.31
C ALA A 692 -11.78 7.04 50.74
N ALA A 693 -11.81 6.88 49.41
CA ALA A 693 -12.47 5.77 48.72
C ALA A 693 -11.81 4.41 49.03
N TRP A 694 -10.47 4.36 49.06
CA TRP A 694 -9.69 3.21 49.50
C TRP A 694 -10.04 2.79 50.93
N ALA A 695 -10.22 3.75 51.83
CA ALA A 695 -10.59 3.47 53.22
C ALA A 695 -12.00 2.87 53.36
N THR A 696 -12.84 2.91 52.32
CA THR A 696 -14.14 2.23 52.31
C THR A 696 -14.01 0.76 51.90
N THR A 697 -13.90 -0.12 52.90
CA THR A 697 -13.87 -1.58 52.68
C THR A 697 -15.25 -2.10 52.30
N GLY A 698 -15.40 -2.79 51.15
CA GLY A 698 -16.66 -3.51 50.88
C GLY A 698 -16.78 -4.27 49.57
N ASN A 699 -16.71 -3.59 48.42
CA ASN A 699 -17.07 -4.14 47.10
C ASN A 699 -16.01 -3.80 46.04
N GLY A 700 -16.04 -4.52 44.91
CA GLY A 700 -15.31 -4.15 43.69
C GLY A 700 -15.77 -2.82 43.07
N ASP A 701 -16.92 -2.30 43.48
CA ASP A 701 -17.53 -1.04 43.00
C ASP A 701 -16.95 0.23 43.66
N SER A 702 -15.82 0.16 44.38
CA SER A 702 -15.17 1.37 44.92
C SER A 702 -14.53 2.16 43.78
N PRO A 703 -14.70 3.50 43.70
CA PRO A 703 -14.07 4.29 42.64
C PRO A 703 -12.53 4.29 42.71
N ALA A 704 -11.94 3.85 43.82
CA ALA A 704 -10.50 3.63 43.92
C ALA A 704 -10.03 2.29 43.28
N ASN A 705 -10.94 1.47 42.74
CA ASN A 705 -10.61 0.30 41.91
C ASN A 705 -10.38 0.75 40.47
N LEU A 706 -9.17 1.24 40.20
CA LEU A 706 -8.77 1.84 38.93
C LEU A 706 -8.33 0.81 37.89
N ASN A 707 -7.95 -0.40 38.31
CA ASN A 707 -7.58 -1.48 37.40
C ASN A 707 -8.73 -2.46 37.08
N GLY A 708 -9.85 -2.37 37.80
CA GLY A 708 -11.03 -3.21 37.57
C GLY A 708 -10.93 -4.64 38.11
N GLU A 709 -9.91 -4.95 38.93
CA GLU A 709 -9.74 -6.26 39.57
C GLU A 709 -10.67 -6.42 40.79
N GLU A 710 -10.54 -7.52 41.55
CA GLU A 710 -11.32 -7.73 42.78
C GLU A 710 -10.83 -6.87 43.96
N GLY A 711 -11.17 -5.59 43.91
CA GLY A 711 -11.10 -4.65 45.03
C GLY A 711 -9.78 -3.89 45.16
N VAL A 712 -9.88 -2.76 45.88
CA VAL A 712 -8.83 -1.73 45.95
C VAL A 712 -7.55 -2.25 46.60
N ASN A 713 -6.45 -2.15 45.88
CA ASN A 713 -5.14 -2.67 46.28
C ASN A 713 -3.96 -1.82 45.74
N PHE A 714 -2.72 -2.26 45.96
CA PHE A 714 -1.52 -1.49 45.59
C PHE A 714 -1.30 -1.33 44.08
N ASP A 715 -1.94 -2.14 43.24
CA ASP A 715 -1.91 -1.95 41.80
C ASP A 715 -2.79 -0.77 41.36
N ASP A 716 -3.90 -0.48 42.03
CA ASP A 716 -4.66 0.77 41.83
C ASP A 716 -3.84 2.00 42.20
N LEU A 717 -3.05 1.95 43.28
CA LEU A 717 -2.15 3.04 43.63
C LEU A 717 -1.10 3.27 42.53
N LYS A 718 -0.65 2.22 41.83
CA LYS A 718 0.25 2.38 40.68
C LYS A 718 -0.45 3.07 39.51
N VAL A 719 -1.70 2.68 39.21
CA VAL A 719 -2.50 3.34 38.16
C VAL A 719 -2.67 4.84 38.49
N PHE A 720 -3.09 5.17 39.71
CA PHE A 720 -3.21 6.55 40.20
C PHE A 720 -1.88 7.32 40.06
N VAL A 721 -0.78 6.76 40.56
CA VAL A 721 0.53 7.41 40.55
C VAL A 721 1.07 7.58 39.12
N ASN A 722 0.82 6.64 38.21
CA ASN A 722 1.21 6.78 36.81
C ASN A 722 0.48 7.97 36.17
N MET A 723 -0.84 8.08 36.35
CA MET A 723 -1.62 9.21 35.80
C MET A 723 -1.16 10.56 36.38
N TRP A 724 -0.88 10.62 37.69
CA TRP A 724 -0.31 11.81 38.34
C TRP A 724 1.07 12.18 37.77
N LEU A 725 1.94 11.20 37.53
CA LEU A 725 3.29 11.43 37.00
C LEU A 725 3.30 11.82 35.51
N ASP A 726 2.35 11.30 34.73
CA ASP A 726 2.15 11.65 33.32
C ASP A 726 1.61 13.09 33.15
N GLY A 727 1.15 13.73 34.23
CA GLY A 727 0.57 15.07 34.21
C GLY A 727 -0.77 15.13 33.47
N LYS A 728 -1.48 14.01 33.43
CA LYS A 728 -2.80 13.85 32.82
C LYS A 728 -3.90 14.37 33.74
#